data_AF-A0A0P9N2L3-F1
#
_entry.id   AF-A0A0P9N2L3-F1
#
_cell.length_a   1.000
_cell.length_b   1.000
_cell.length_c   1.000
_cell.angle_alpha   90.00
_cell.angle_beta   90.00
_cell.angle_gamma   90.00
#
_symmetry.space_group_name_H-M   'P 1'
#
loop_
_entity.id
_entity.type
_entity.pdbx_description
1 polymer ?
#
loop_
_entity_poly.entity_id
_entity_poly.type
_entity_poly.pdbx_seq_one_letter_code
_entity_poly.pdbx_strand_id
1 'polypeptide(L)'
;MEKPPMTLNPLQSTPGTATAHPASVVTRRSALRLFCEALVGLTPDADYRDNALLSSLDERLAKPDIQASVALRLAAIPANEWPDSDLQVDPSTAMSLATRGEYLRRLAAHVVNPGNARWLDAAIRDATLVPGMRTLSLAISLRSEHSGLSFESLIALAALLMMPVLHSSSEPDKSLPSAHSLDVDVPALEVWSTVRHLDYLFQQSGIELLCELDATESYLRFSPHDTWSALSQTAQFKSLFAPLLGYMDWYGGRPGEQASPRIMQALAGRVIADRVAATVQLDGEPLDVALRRGWVCEYSHVQLYDRVRQLIRAHYPQARSSTLDMLCYLFLREVMPELLVASVPDHLQYGRSLQSVALIHSVALVEALTPGLSQIAPYDELVRVSAGLAQSSDAGIHALWARTLVVPALRYATAQGVIQGAGTDDVHQATAGQISQALAFLNTQQALHAEELNSLLGIKPADRKKLAHQMLEKAGVDQRLWDQSIKIDHWPILQAHGFTVAVSYSLDRLIAAGKPQATVVELLMMGEVYIEGQPTIPDAYASAFDRFQQSLVSAQASIIRRLLSEMQAQHRNTLLNSTCEVSRVRFGAQEGTQGLFIRCQQGDHRSDFHGHSVNERFFELIPAAGVAGEVHQAFTYEVEGVTWSGTIPITEALSRKQAHQRRIEKASVTPLWPMDSDAYLNGTVSRSAIAYHRPQPGTLVPSGDLIFQADADQQSALEHLANKAAAHLLDRFLEQSKALHLHETEWEKIWAREREFADMAARLIIPFYGCIKDLASGDRSGSVILDCVTDLAFALIPLGQFAGSTARIILRAGEMSVESVARLTGKAVSTLIGGLAEQSAVFAVRDLGRCGLKLGVRGWSALLEEVPSLR
;
A
#
# COMPACT_ATOMS: atom_id res chain seq x y z
N MET A 1 52.33 53.00 -8.40
CA MET A 1 53.44 52.83 -7.44
C MET A 1 53.60 51.33 -7.22
N GLU A 2 54.71 50.64 -7.41
CA GLU A 2 56.07 50.92 -7.86
C GLU A 2 56.71 49.54 -8.11
N LYS A 3 57.58 49.43 -9.12
CA LYS A 3 58.55 48.33 -9.33
C LYS A 3 59.84 48.64 -8.51
N PRO A 4 60.95 47.86 -8.62
CA PRO A 4 61.37 46.53 -8.12
C PRO A 4 62.63 46.69 -7.18
N PRO A 5 63.57 45.73 -6.94
CA PRO A 5 64.59 45.19 -7.90
C PRO A 5 64.86 43.66 -7.73
N MET A 6 65.39 42.83 -8.63
CA MET A 6 66.53 42.82 -9.59
C MET A 6 67.95 42.77 -8.98
N THR A 7 68.56 41.57 -8.98
CA THR A 7 70.01 41.28 -9.03
C THR A 7 70.19 39.90 -9.71
N LEU A 8 70.59 39.84 -10.99
CA LEU A 8 71.96 39.75 -11.55
C LEU A 8 72.46 38.29 -11.76
N ASN A 9 72.37 37.85 -13.02
CA ASN A 9 73.04 36.68 -13.61
C ASN A 9 74.55 36.93 -13.83
N PRO A 10 75.34 35.85 -14.03
CA PRO A 10 75.99 35.65 -15.34
C PRO A 10 75.88 34.18 -15.80
N LEU A 11 75.30 33.87 -16.97
CA LEU A 11 75.92 33.82 -18.31
C LEU A 11 77.15 32.89 -18.44
N GLN A 12 76.95 31.71 -19.04
CA GLN A 12 77.92 31.09 -19.96
C GLN A 12 77.22 30.25 -21.05
N SER A 13 77.26 30.81 -22.27
CA SER A 13 77.44 30.21 -23.61
C SER A 13 76.56 29.04 -24.14
N THR A 14 75.69 29.43 -25.07
CA THR A 14 75.04 28.75 -26.23
C THR A 14 76.04 28.22 -27.30
N PRO A 15 75.67 27.31 -28.26
CA PRO A 15 74.68 27.55 -29.36
C PRO A 15 73.74 26.35 -29.66
N GLY A 16 72.42 26.55 -29.91
CA GLY A 16 71.79 26.93 -31.21
C GLY A 16 71.54 25.65 -32.04
N THR A 17 70.37 25.22 -32.52
CA THR A 17 69.11 25.77 -33.06
C THR A 17 68.23 24.51 -33.28
N ALA A 18 66.91 24.41 -33.13
CA ALA A 18 65.81 25.18 -33.71
C ALA A 18 64.50 24.77 -33.01
N THR A 19 63.58 25.72 -32.89
CA THR A 19 62.22 25.55 -32.35
C THR A 19 61.34 24.69 -33.26
N ALA A 20 60.70 23.67 -32.70
CA ALA A 20 59.43 23.14 -33.17
C ALA A 20 58.45 23.14 -31.99
N HIS A 21 57.27 23.72 -32.21
CA HIS A 21 56.15 23.80 -31.28
C HIS A 21 55.81 22.43 -30.66
N PRO A 22 55.33 22.40 -29.39
CA PRO A 22 54.91 21.16 -28.78
C PRO A 22 53.69 20.63 -29.53
N ALA A 23 53.88 19.51 -30.22
CA ALA A 23 52.79 18.73 -30.79
C ALA A 23 51.82 18.36 -29.66
N SER A 24 50.55 18.62 -29.93
CA SER A 24 49.39 18.17 -29.17
C SER A 24 49.56 16.73 -28.70
N VAL A 25 49.50 16.51 -27.38
CA VAL A 25 49.32 15.19 -26.79
C VAL A 25 47.91 14.71 -27.15
N VAL A 26 47.78 14.06 -28.30
CA VAL A 26 46.60 13.25 -28.64
C VAL A 26 46.74 11.98 -27.80
N THR A 27 45.91 11.86 -26.77
CA THR A 27 45.76 10.63 -25.99
C THR A 27 45.36 9.48 -26.92
N ARG A 28 46.30 8.55 -27.18
CA ARG A 28 45.99 7.28 -27.86
C ARG A 28 44.88 6.58 -27.07
N ARG A 29 43.72 6.35 -27.68
CA ARG A 29 42.68 5.47 -27.13
C ARG A 29 43.23 4.04 -27.16
N SER A 30 43.08 3.27 -26.08
CA SER A 30 43.49 1.86 -26.05
C SER A 30 42.61 1.00 -26.96
N ALA A 31 43.16 -0.03 -27.62
CA ALA A 31 42.39 -0.99 -28.42
C ALA A 31 41.17 -1.55 -27.66
N LEU A 32 41.30 -1.82 -26.36
CA LEU A 32 40.20 -2.28 -25.50
C LEU A 32 39.04 -1.31 -25.45
N ARG A 33 39.31 -0.01 -25.34
CA ARG A 33 38.25 1.00 -25.32
C ARG A 33 37.54 1.10 -26.67
N LEU A 34 38.29 1.08 -27.77
CA LEU A 34 37.73 1.10 -29.13
C LEU A 34 36.92 -0.16 -29.43
N PHE A 35 37.36 -1.31 -28.94
CA PHE A 35 36.63 -2.55 -29.06
C PHE A 35 35.31 -2.50 -28.27
N CYS A 36 35.32 -2.03 -27.02
CA CYS A 36 34.09 -1.83 -26.25
C CYS A 36 33.13 -0.85 -26.94
N GLU A 37 33.63 0.25 -27.51
CA GLU A 37 32.83 1.18 -28.32
C GLU A 37 32.18 0.48 -29.54
N ALA A 38 32.83 -0.53 -30.12
CA ALA A 38 32.27 -1.34 -31.20
C ALA A 38 31.17 -2.30 -30.73
N LEU A 39 31.17 -2.72 -29.46
CA LEU A 39 30.16 -3.62 -28.89
C LEU A 39 28.88 -2.92 -28.42
N VAL A 40 28.88 -1.58 -28.35
CA VAL A 40 27.73 -0.80 -27.86
C VAL A 40 26.45 -1.16 -28.63
N GLY A 41 25.43 -1.57 -27.87
CA GLY A 41 24.12 -1.95 -28.40
C GLY A 41 24.06 -3.36 -28.99
N LEU A 42 25.08 -4.20 -28.82
CA LEU A 42 24.99 -5.64 -29.13
C LEU A 42 24.31 -6.46 -28.03
N THR A 43 24.37 -5.97 -26.78
CA THR A 43 23.65 -6.51 -25.63
C THR A 43 22.57 -5.52 -25.19
N PRO A 44 21.51 -5.99 -24.48
CA PRO A 44 20.54 -5.09 -23.87
C PRO A 44 21.20 -4.25 -22.78
N ASP A 45 20.68 -3.04 -22.56
CA ASP A 45 21.13 -2.18 -21.46
C ASP A 45 20.70 -2.77 -20.11
N ALA A 46 21.58 -2.69 -19.12
CA ALA A 46 21.34 -3.13 -17.74
C ALA A 46 20.93 -4.62 -17.58
N ASP A 47 21.21 -5.48 -18.55
CA ASP A 47 20.97 -6.93 -18.45
C ASP A 47 22.26 -7.70 -18.17
N TYR A 48 22.14 -8.84 -17.51
CA TYR A 48 23.24 -9.74 -17.16
C TYR A 48 22.87 -11.22 -17.34
N ARG A 49 21.65 -11.53 -17.78
CA ARG A 49 21.13 -12.90 -17.89
C ARG A 49 21.62 -13.56 -19.17
N ASP A 50 22.28 -14.70 -19.03
CA ASP A 50 22.92 -15.42 -20.14
C ASP A 50 22.01 -15.63 -21.37
N ASN A 51 20.73 -16.01 -21.17
CA ASN A 51 19.79 -16.25 -22.27
C ASN A 51 19.38 -14.95 -22.99
N ALA A 52 19.13 -13.87 -22.25
CA ALA A 52 18.76 -12.58 -22.82
C ALA A 52 19.93 -11.99 -23.60
N LEU A 53 21.15 -12.12 -23.06
CA LEU A 53 22.38 -11.69 -23.72
C LEU A 53 22.66 -12.50 -24.99
N LEU A 54 22.56 -13.82 -24.95
CA LEU A 54 22.74 -14.69 -26.12
C LEU A 54 21.71 -14.35 -27.21
N SER A 55 20.44 -14.25 -26.85
CA SER A 55 19.36 -13.92 -27.80
C SER A 55 19.59 -12.57 -28.48
N SER A 56 20.02 -11.57 -27.70
CA SER A 56 20.36 -10.24 -28.24
C SER A 56 21.58 -10.30 -29.16
N LEU A 57 22.64 -11.01 -28.78
CA LEU A 57 23.84 -11.16 -29.61
C LEU A 57 23.50 -11.84 -30.95
N ASP A 58 22.76 -12.94 -30.94
CA ASP A 58 22.35 -13.66 -32.15
C ASP A 58 21.48 -12.78 -33.05
N GLU A 59 20.51 -12.06 -32.48
CA GLU A 59 19.63 -11.16 -33.24
C GLU A 59 20.39 -9.97 -33.83
N ARG A 60 21.23 -9.31 -33.02
CA ARG A 60 21.92 -8.06 -33.40
C ARG A 60 23.05 -8.32 -34.38
N LEU A 61 23.84 -9.38 -34.19
CA LEU A 61 24.91 -9.74 -35.11
C LEU A 61 24.41 -10.27 -36.45
N ALA A 62 23.15 -10.72 -36.55
CA ALA A 62 22.53 -11.11 -37.81
C ALA A 62 22.15 -9.90 -38.70
N LYS A 63 21.99 -8.70 -38.13
CA LYS A 63 21.51 -7.50 -38.83
C LYS A 63 22.64 -6.84 -39.67
N PRO A 64 22.47 -6.67 -41.00
CA PRO A 64 23.54 -6.14 -41.88
C PRO A 64 24.03 -4.73 -41.53
N ASP A 65 23.15 -3.85 -41.08
CA ASP A 65 23.46 -2.48 -40.63
C ASP A 65 24.32 -2.48 -39.37
N ILE A 66 24.01 -3.36 -38.41
CA ILE A 66 24.83 -3.57 -37.21
C ILE A 66 26.21 -4.12 -37.58
N GLN A 67 26.28 -5.09 -38.49
CA GLN A 67 27.54 -5.64 -38.97
C GLN A 67 28.44 -4.57 -39.59
N ALA A 68 27.86 -3.71 -40.45
CA ALA A 68 28.58 -2.60 -41.06
C ALA A 68 29.08 -1.58 -40.01
N SER A 69 28.25 -1.26 -39.01
CA SER A 69 28.63 -0.37 -37.91
C SER A 69 29.76 -0.95 -37.05
N VAL A 70 29.69 -2.24 -36.69
CA VAL A 70 30.74 -2.92 -35.92
C VAL A 70 32.05 -2.92 -36.72
N ALA A 71 32.00 -3.29 -38.01
CA ALA A 71 33.17 -3.30 -38.87
C ALA A 71 33.84 -1.91 -38.97
N LEU A 72 33.04 -0.86 -39.15
CA LEU A 72 33.53 0.52 -39.21
C LEU A 72 34.22 0.95 -37.92
N ARG A 73 33.67 0.58 -36.75
CA ARG A 73 34.26 0.93 -35.45
C ARG A 73 35.53 0.12 -35.17
N LEU A 74 35.58 -1.16 -35.56
CA LEU A 74 36.77 -2.00 -35.41
C LEU A 74 37.93 -1.55 -36.30
N ALA A 75 37.65 -0.97 -37.47
CA ALA A 75 38.68 -0.40 -38.35
C ALA A 75 39.49 0.75 -37.70
N ALA A 76 38.99 1.32 -36.59
CA ALA A 76 39.72 2.33 -35.81
C ALA A 76 40.84 1.75 -34.93
N ILE A 77 40.89 0.42 -34.74
CA ILE A 77 41.94 -0.25 -33.96
C ILE A 77 43.23 -0.34 -34.82
N PRO A 78 44.38 0.22 -34.37
CA PRO A 78 45.61 0.24 -35.16
C PRO A 78 46.10 -1.16 -35.54
N ALA A 79 46.48 -1.39 -36.80
CA ALA A 79 46.88 -2.71 -37.34
C ALA A 79 48.03 -3.41 -36.57
N ASN A 80 48.88 -2.66 -35.87
CA ASN A 80 49.95 -3.18 -35.02
C ASN A 80 49.47 -3.69 -33.64
N GLU A 81 48.20 -3.46 -33.30
CA GLU A 81 47.52 -3.95 -32.10
C GLU A 81 46.55 -5.11 -32.44
N TRP A 82 46.60 -5.62 -33.69
CA TRP A 82 45.86 -6.80 -34.11
C TRP A 82 46.65 -8.07 -33.77
N PRO A 83 45.96 -9.18 -33.41
CA PRO A 83 46.60 -10.47 -33.16
C PRO A 83 47.34 -11.01 -34.40
N ASP A 84 48.13 -12.08 -34.25
CA ASP A 84 48.91 -12.76 -35.30
C ASP A 84 48.16 -12.94 -36.63
N SER A 85 48.91 -13.20 -37.72
CA SER A 85 48.48 -13.22 -39.13
C SER A 85 47.12 -13.86 -39.46
N ASP A 86 46.62 -14.78 -38.63
CA ASP A 86 45.35 -15.50 -38.82
C ASP A 86 44.08 -14.66 -38.53
N LEU A 87 44.21 -13.48 -37.91
CA LEU A 87 43.09 -12.58 -37.59
C LEU A 87 43.15 -11.24 -38.32
N GLN A 88 44.07 -11.07 -39.28
CA GLN A 88 44.20 -9.88 -40.15
C GLN A 88 43.14 -9.84 -41.27
N VAL A 89 41.96 -10.42 -41.04
CA VAL A 89 40.83 -10.35 -41.96
C VAL A 89 40.16 -9.00 -41.77
N ASP A 90 39.97 -8.24 -42.86
CA ASP A 90 39.24 -6.97 -42.82
C ASP A 90 37.86 -7.21 -42.16
N PRO A 91 37.52 -6.51 -41.06
CA PRO A 91 36.26 -6.73 -40.35
C PRO A 91 35.02 -6.43 -41.20
N SER A 92 35.17 -5.76 -42.35
CA SER A 92 34.13 -5.54 -43.36
C SER A 92 33.88 -6.75 -44.29
N THR A 93 34.70 -7.80 -44.20
CA THR A 93 34.54 -9.02 -44.99
C THR A 93 33.19 -9.69 -44.71
N ALA A 94 32.51 -10.17 -45.76
CA ALA A 94 31.26 -10.91 -45.61
C ALA A 94 31.53 -12.26 -44.92
N MET A 95 30.92 -12.46 -43.75
CA MET A 95 31.09 -13.66 -42.92
C MET A 95 29.73 -14.22 -42.53
N SER A 96 29.65 -15.54 -42.36
CA SER A 96 28.49 -16.16 -41.70
C SER A 96 28.38 -15.67 -40.25
N LEU A 97 27.19 -15.75 -39.64
CA LEU A 97 26.98 -15.36 -38.25
C LEU A 97 27.93 -16.10 -37.30
N ALA A 98 28.06 -17.42 -37.47
CA ALA A 98 28.95 -18.25 -36.66
C ALA A 98 30.44 -17.86 -36.82
N THR A 99 30.87 -17.61 -38.06
CA THR A 99 32.26 -17.18 -38.33
C THR A 99 32.53 -15.79 -37.74
N ARG A 100 31.55 -14.87 -37.82
CA ARG A 100 31.68 -13.53 -37.24
C ARG A 100 31.72 -13.56 -35.71
N GLY A 101 30.87 -14.36 -35.08
CA GLY A 101 30.89 -14.56 -33.63
C GLY A 101 32.25 -15.07 -33.15
N GLU A 102 32.80 -16.09 -33.83
CA GLU A 102 34.13 -16.63 -33.51
C GLU A 102 35.25 -15.62 -33.75
N TYR A 103 35.18 -14.84 -34.83
CA TYR A 103 36.14 -13.78 -35.11
C TYR A 103 36.14 -12.71 -34.01
N LEU A 104 34.96 -12.19 -33.64
CA LEU A 104 34.82 -11.18 -32.58
C LEU A 104 35.30 -11.74 -31.24
N ARG A 105 34.98 -13.00 -30.92
CA ARG A 105 35.42 -13.68 -29.70
C ARG A 105 36.95 -13.75 -29.59
N ARG A 106 37.63 -14.14 -30.66
CA ARG A 106 39.10 -14.20 -30.70
C ARG A 106 39.73 -12.82 -30.56
N LEU A 107 39.16 -11.82 -31.23
CA LEU A 107 39.61 -10.43 -31.12
C LEU A 107 39.42 -9.91 -29.69
N ALA A 108 38.29 -10.20 -29.06
CA ALA A 108 38.03 -9.84 -27.66
C ALA A 108 39.05 -10.48 -26.71
N ALA A 109 39.35 -11.77 -26.88
CA ALA A 109 40.34 -12.46 -26.03
C ALA A 109 41.73 -11.82 -26.13
N HIS A 110 42.14 -11.45 -27.34
CA HIS A 110 43.42 -10.76 -27.57
C HIS A 110 43.43 -9.35 -26.95
N VAL A 111 42.39 -8.56 -27.20
CA VAL A 111 42.34 -7.16 -26.76
C VAL A 111 42.19 -7.04 -25.24
N VAL A 112 41.50 -7.99 -24.60
CA VAL A 112 41.37 -8.08 -23.13
C VAL A 112 42.66 -8.55 -22.47
N ASN A 113 43.43 -9.43 -23.12
CA ASN A 113 44.63 -10.06 -22.56
C ASN A 113 45.75 -10.16 -23.61
N PRO A 114 46.35 -9.03 -24.03
CA PRO A 114 47.29 -8.99 -25.14
C PRO A 114 48.59 -9.77 -24.85
N GLY A 115 48.95 -9.89 -23.57
CA GLY A 115 50.12 -10.66 -23.12
C GLY A 115 49.87 -12.18 -23.04
N ASN A 116 48.67 -12.65 -23.39
CA ASN A 116 48.26 -14.06 -23.31
C ASN A 116 48.56 -14.71 -21.95
N ALA A 117 48.29 -13.98 -20.86
CA ALA A 117 48.49 -14.46 -19.51
C ALA A 117 47.44 -15.53 -19.15
N ARG A 118 47.80 -16.51 -18.31
CA ARG A 118 46.95 -17.67 -17.98
C ARG A 118 45.64 -17.34 -17.23
N TRP A 119 45.49 -16.12 -16.73
CA TRP A 119 44.33 -15.74 -15.90
C TRP A 119 43.02 -15.79 -16.69
N LEU A 120 43.01 -15.40 -17.97
CA LEU A 120 41.78 -15.33 -18.78
C LEU A 120 41.24 -16.74 -19.04
N ASP A 121 42.11 -17.69 -19.38
CA ASP A 121 41.73 -19.09 -19.56
C ASP A 121 41.22 -19.74 -18.27
N ALA A 122 41.75 -19.33 -17.12
CA ALA A 122 41.24 -19.76 -15.81
C ALA A 122 39.85 -19.17 -15.55
N ALA A 123 39.68 -17.86 -15.76
CA ALA A 123 38.41 -17.16 -15.57
C ALA A 123 37.29 -17.70 -16.48
N ILE A 124 37.58 -17.95 -17.76
CA ILE A 124 36.62 -18.56 -18.70
C ILE A 124 36.24 -19.97 -18.24
N ARG A 125 37.21 -20.76 -17.79
CA ARG A 125 36.95 -22.12 -17.29
C ARG A 125 36.06 -22.10 -16.06
N ASP A 126 36.36 -21.27 -15.07
CA ASP A 126 35.60 -21.16 -13.83
C ASP A 126 34.17 -20.67 -14.11
N ALA A 127 34.02 -19.68 -14.99
CA ALA A 127 32.72 -19.18 -15.46
C ALA A 127 31.93 -20.22 -16.27
N THR A 128 32.60 -21.15 -16.97
CA THR A 128 31.93 -22.23 -17.70
C THR A 128 31.41 -23.32 -16.77
N LEU A 129 32.11 -23.54 -15.64
CA LEU A 129 31.79 -24.60 -14.69
C LEU A 129 30.55 -24.29 -13.84
N VAL A 130 30.09 -23.05 -13.76
CA VAL A 130 28.88 -22.72 -13.01
C VAL A 130 27.60 -23.01 -13.82
N PRO A 131 26.50 -23.38 -13.15
CA PRO A 131 25.26 -23.74 -13.82
C PRO A 131 24.56 -22.55 -14.48
N GLY A 132 24.70 -21.34 -13.94
CA GLY A 132 24.07 -20.11 -14.44
C GLY A 132 24.96 -18.89 -14.22
N MET A 133 24.54 -17.72 -14.73
CA MET A 133 25.27 -16.44 -14.58
C MET A 133 26.74 -16.53 -15.03
N ARG A 134 26.98 -17.23 -16.14
CA ARG A 134 28.31 -17.46 -16.70
C ARG A 134 28.94 -16.16 -17.19
N THR A 135 28.15 -15.33 -17.87
CA THR A 135 28.57 -14.01 -18.32
C THR A 135 28.94 -13.13 -17.14
N LEU A 136 28.09 -13.08 -16.11
CA LEU A 136 28.35 -12.29 -14.91
C LEU A 136 29.61 -12.76 -14.17
N SER A 137 29.81 -14.08 -14.06
CA SER A 137 31.02 -14.66 -13.45
C SER A 137 32.30 -14.22 -14.16
N LEU A 138 32.31 -14.26 -15.50
CA LEU A 138 33.46 -13.78 -16.27
C LEU A 138 33.61 -12.26 -16.15
N ALA A 139 32.52 -11.50 -16.22
CA ALA A 139 32.54 -10.05 -16.09
C ALA A 139 33.11 -9.57 -14.74
N ILE A 140 32.83 -10.28 -13.64
CA ILE A 140 33.44 -10.00 -12.33
C ILE A 140 34.97 -10.18 -12.39
N SER A 141 35.47 -11.26 -13.01
CA SER A 141 36.92 -11.46 -13.20
C SER A 141 37.54 -10.46 -14.19
N LEU A 142 36.81 -10.04 -15.22
CA LEU A 142 37.27 -8.98 -16.12
C LEU A 142 37.42 -7.66 -15.38
N ARG A 143 36.50 -7.36 -14.45
CA ARG A 143 36.54 -6.13 -13.65
C ARG A 143 37.76 -6.05 -12.74
N SER A 144 38.21 -7.17 -12.17
CA SER A 144 39.39 -7.17 -11.30
C SER A 144 40.67 -6.78 -12.06
N GLU A 145 40.77 -7.18 -13.33
CA GLU A 145 41.90 -6.82 -14.20
C GLU A 145 41.70 -5.45 -14.89
N HIS A 146 40.45 -5.10 -15.21
CA HIS A 146 40.09 -3.91 -15.99
C HIS A 146 39.05 -3.04 -15.27
N SER A 147 39.43 -2.48 -14.12
CA SER A 147 38.53 -1.71 -13.23
C SER A 147 37.94 -0.44 -13.85
N GLY A 148 38.53 0.09 -14.93
CA GLY A 148 38.07 1.29 -15.63
C GLY A 148 36.96 1.06 -16.66
N LEU A 149 36.51 -0.18 -16.88
CA LEU A 149 35.43 -0.48 -17.83
C LEU A 149 34.05 -0.32 -17.20
N SER A 150 33.07 0.11 -18.01
CA SER A 150 31.68 0.21 -17.59
C SER A 150 31.03 -1.17 -17.42
N PHE A 151 29.90 -1.21 -16.69
CA PHE A 151 29.09 -2.43 -16.55
C PHE A 151 28.74 -3.03 -17.92
N GLU A 152 28.24 -2.21 -18.83
CA GLU A 152 27.81 -2.61 -20.18
C GLU A 152 28.98 -3.16 -20.99
N SER A 153 30.16 -2.53 -20.87
CA SER A 153 31.37 -2.97 -21.55
C SER A 153 31.82 -4.34 -21.04
N LEU A 154 31.83 -4.53 -19.72
CA LEU A 154 32.23 -5.79 -19.07
C LEU A 154 31.26 -6.92 -19.43
N ILE A 155 29.96 -6.67 -19.38
CA ILE A 155 28.93 -7.65 -19.75
C ILE A 155 29.02 -8.00 -21.23
N ALA A 156 29.15 -7.02 -22.13
CA ALA A 156 29.25 -7.29 -23.57
C ALA A 156 30.51 -8.10 -23.92
N LEU A 157 31.65 -7.76 -23.32
CA LEU A 157 32.89 -8.53 -23.47
C LEU A 157 32.73 -9.97 -22.97
N ALA A 158 32.19 -10.13 -21.77
CA ALA A 158 32.02 -11.44 -21.17
C ALA A 158 31.01 -12.29 -21.97
N ALA A 159 29.90 -11.71 -22.43
CA ALA A 159 28.88 -12.41 -23.21
C ALA A 159 29.46 -12.93 -24.52
N LEU A 160 30.25 -12.10 -25.20
CA LEU A 160 30.94 -12.47 -26.44
C LEU A 160 31.97 -13.58 -26.22
N LEU A 161 32.77 -13.49 -25.15
CA LEU A 161 33.76 -14.51 -24.78
C LEU A 161 33.11 -15.85 -24.41
N MET A 162 31.94 -15.80 -23.75
CA MET A 162 31.19 -16.97 -23.29
C MET A 162 30.18 -17.49 -24.31
N MET A 163 29.96 -16.80 -25.43
CA MET A 163 28.91 -17.08 -26.42
C MET A 163 28.76 -18.58 -26.78
N PRO A 164 29.85 -19.37 -26.98
CA PRO A 164 29.72 -20.78 -27.34
C PRO A 164 29.07 -21.66 -26.26
N VAL A 165 29.08 -21.23 -25.00
CA VAL A 165 28.58 -22.02 -23.86
C VAL A 165 27.29 -21.45 -23.27
N LEU A 166 26.85 -20.24 -23.65
CA LEU A 166 25.67 -19.61 -23.04
C LEU A 166 24.38 -20.41 -23.26
N HIS A 167 24.25 -21.13 -24.39
CA HIS A 167 23.07 -21.95 -24.69
C HIS A 167 22.83 -23.10 -23.69
N SER A 168 23.85 -23.45 -22.89
CA SER A 168 23.80 -24.51 -21.88
C SER A 168 23.74 -23.96 -20.45
N SER A 169 23.58 -22.65 -20.32
CA SER A 169 23.33 -22.00 -19.03
C SER A 169 21.91 -22.31 -18.57
N SER A 170 21.75 -22.67 -17.30
CA SER A 170 20.46 -22.85 -16.65
C SER A 170 20.07 -21.59 -15.90
N GLU A 171 18.86 -21.10 -16.11
CA GLU A 171 18.25 -20.11 -15.21
C GLU A 171 17.52 -20.86 -14.08
N PRO A 172 18.03 -20.82 -12.83
CA PRO A 172 17.33 -21.44 -11.72
C PRO A 172 16.04 -20.69 -11.40
N ASP A 173 15.15 -21.41 -10.72
CA ASP A 173 13.93 -20.87 -10.12
C ASP A 173 14.23 -19.60 -9.31
N LYS A 174 13.38 -18.57 -9.52
CA LYS A 174 13.48 -17.29 -8.84
C LYS A 174 13.18 -17.40 -7.35
N SER A 175 12.43 -18.42 -6.92
CA SER A 175 12.14 -18.66 -5.50
C SER A 175 13.40 -19.14 -4.77
N LEU A 176 14.03 -18.26 -3.99
CA LEU A 176 15.24 -18.61 -3.24
C LEU A 176 14.88 -19.11 -1.82
N PRO A 177 15.12 -20.41 -1.50
CA PRO A 177 14.81 -20.92 -0.19
C PRO A 177 15.71 -20.31 0.90
N SER A 178 15.14 -20.15 2.10
CA SER A 178 15.92 -19.89 3.33
C SER A 178 16.56 -21.18 3.85
N ALA A 179 17.48 -21.06 4.82
CA ALA A 179 18.07 -22.26 5.42
C ALA A 179 17.11 -23.01 6.35
N HIS A 180 15.99 -22.38 6.75
CA HIS A 180 15.00 -22.98 7.63
C HIS A 180 14.43 -24.31 7.09
N SER A 181 14.29 -24.47 5.77
CA SER A 181 13.81 -25.72 5.18
C SER A 181 14.81 -26.87 5.26
N LEU A 182 16.09 -26.59 5.56
CA LEU A 182 17.17 -27.58 5.60
C LEU A 182 17.34 -28.23 6.98
N ASP A 183 16.71 -27.67 8.03
CA ASP A 183 16.80 -28.14 9.43
C ASP A 183 18.25 -28.47 9.86
N VAL A 184 19.16 -27.52 9.63
CA VAL A 184 20.61 -27.71 9.82
C VAL A 184 21.22 -26.60 10.67
N ASP A 185 22.17 -27.00 11.51
CA ASP A 185 22.99 -26.07 12.29
C ASP A 185 24.13 -25.54 11.42
N VAL A 186 24.20 -24.22 11.27
CA VAL A 186 25.13 -23.56 10.34
C VAL A 186 26.24 -22.89 11.17
N PRO A 187 27.52 -23.25 10.96
CA PRO A 187 28.62 -22.69 11.75
C PRO A 187 28.82 -21.21 11.47
N ALA A 188 29.14 -20.45 12.52
CA ALA A 188 29.41 -19.02 12.42
C ALA A 188 30.56 -18.72 11.44
N LEU A 189 30.49 -17.55 10.78
CA LEU A 189 31.43 -17.13 9.73
C LEU A 189 32.90 -17.22 10.17
N GLU A 190 33.18 -16.91 11.44
CA GLU A 190 34.54 -16.82 11.99
C GLU A 190 35.22 -18.20 12.12
N VAL A 191 34.42 -19.27 12.13
CA VAL A 191 34.89 -20.64 12.34
C VAL A 191 35.55 -21.20 11.08
N TRP A 192 35.05 -20.85 9.90
CA TRP A 192 35.46 -21.45 8.63
C TRP A 192 36.02 -20.43 7.61
N SER A 193 35.77 -19.14 7.79
CA SER A 193 36.29 -18.08 6.91
C SER A 193 37.38 -17.28 7.59
N THR A 194 38.27 -16.64 6.82
CA THR A 194 39.19 -15.60 7.28
C THR A 194 38.61 -14.19 7.13
N VAL A 195 37.53 -14.04 6.35
CA VAL A 195 36.85 -12.77 6.14
C VAL A 195 36.04 -12.42 7.40
N ARG A 196 36.24 -11.19 7.90
CA ARG A 196 35.55 -10.68 9.11
C ARG A 196 34.60 -9.52 8.81
N HIS A 197 34.88 -8.75 7.77
CA HIS A 197 34.07 -7.59 7.38
C HIS A 197 33.06 -7.99 6.29
N LEU A 198 31.78 -7.71 6.51
CA LEU A 198 30.70 -8.09 5.60
C LEU A 198 30.75 -7.31 4.27
N ASP A 199 31.20 -6.05 4.26
CA ASP A 199 31.47 -5.33 3.01
C ASP A 199 32.49 -6.08 2.15
N TYR A 200 33.59 -6.51 2.76
CA TYR A 200 34.64 -7.24 2.05
C TYR A 200 34.13 -8.60 1.59
N LEU A 201 33.29 -9.28 2.38
CA LEU A 201 32.65 -10.54 1.97
C LEU A 201 31.85 -10.36 0.67
N PHE A 202 31.01 -9.32 0.58
CA PHE A 202 30.25 -9.03 -0.64
C PHE A 202 31.14 -8.54 -1.79
N GLN A 203 32.23 -7.82 -1.53
CA GLN A 203 33.21 -7.49 -2.58
C GLN A 203 33.83 -8.73 -3.19
N GLN A 204 34.24 -9.70 -2.35
CA GLN A 204 34.81 -10.95 -2.81
C GLN A 204 33.81 -11.82 -3.56
N SER A 205 32.50 -11.68 -3.30
CA SER A 205 31.48 -12.33 -4.12
C SER A 205 31.23 -11.63 -5.46
N GLY A 206 31.81 -10.45 -5.69
CA GLY A 206 31.65 -9.69 -6.94
C GLY A 206 30.46 -8.73 -6.96
N ILE A 207 29.88 -8.37 -5.80
CA ILE A 207 28.70 -7.48 -5.72
C ILE A 207 28.89 -6.16 -6.45
N GLU A 208 30.11 -5.66 -6.52
CA GLU A 208 30.34 -4.30 -7.00
C GLU A 208 29.93 -4.10 -8.46
N LEU A 209 29.94 -5.17 -9.28
CA LEU A 209 29.46 -5.11 -10.65
C LEU A 209 27.94 -4.89 -10.72
N LEU A 210 27.22 -5.33 -9.70
CA LEU A 210 25.77 -5.13 -9.54
C LEU A 210 25.44 -3.86 -8.75
N CYS A 211 26.42 -3.00 -8.51
CA CYS A 211 26.25 -1.71 -7.86
C CYS A 211 26.46 -0.54 -8.83
N GLU A 212 25.82 0.58 -8.51
CA GLU A 212 26.11 1.91 -9.04
C GLU A 212 26.82 2.73 -7.97
N LEU A 213 27.78 3.54 -8.41
CA LEU A 213 28.50 4.48 -7.57
C LEU A 213 27.91 5.87 -7.80
N ASP A 214 27.35 6.46 -6.75
CA ASP A 214 26.95 7.86 -6.72
C ASP A 214 27.82 8.61 -5.70
N ALA A 215 28.68 9.50 -6.21
CA ALA A 215 29.75 10.16 -5.46
C ALA A 215 30.66 9.19 -4.67
N THR A 216 30.28 8.87 -3.44
CA THR A 216 30.99 7.96 -2.52
C THR A 216 30.12 6.82 -2.00
N GLU A 217 28.82 6.81 -2.33
CA GLU A 217 27.88 5.77 -1.93
C GLU A 217 27.71 4.75 -3.06
N SER A 218 27.51 3.49 -2.65
CA SER A 218 27.28 2.37 -3.56
C SER A 218 25.85 1.89 -3.36
N TYR A 219 25.04 1.92 -4.42
CA TYR A 219 23.65 1.48 -4.43
C TYR A 219 23.49 0.24 -5.31
N LEU A 220 22.54 -0.63 -5.00
CA LEU A 220 22.26 -1.80 -5.83
C LEU A 220 21.56 -1.37 -7.12
N ARG A 221 22.01 -1.90 -8.27
CA ARG A 221 21.35 -1.73 -9.58
C ARG A 221 20.00 -2.44 -9.65
N PHE A 222 19.86 -3.51 -8.88
CA PHE A 222 18.70 -4.39 -8.87
C PHE A 222 18.18 -4.54 -7.44
N SER A 223 17.01 -5.16 -7.29
CA SER A 223 16.51 -5.49 -5.95
C SER A 223 17.54 -6.34 -5.17
N PRO A 224 17.55 -6.29 -3.83
CA PRO A 224 18.41 -7.16 -3.03
C PRO A 224 18.21 -8.66 -3.34
N HIS A 225 16.95 -9.06 -3.61
CA HIS A 225 16.60 -10.40 -4.05
C HIS A 225 17.29 -10.78 -5.36
N ASP A 226 17.16 -9.96 -6.40
CA ASP A 226 17.74 -10.24 -7.72
C ASP A 226 19.26 -10.20 -7.69
N THR A 227 19.82 -9.29 -6.89
CA THR A 227 21.26 -9.19 -6.64
C THR A 227 21.77 -10.47 -5.99
N TRP A 228 21.12 -10.95 -4.91
CA TRP A 228 21.50 -12.18 -4.23
C TRP A 228 21.37 -13.40 -5.15
N SER A 229 20.26 -13.47 -5.90
CA SER A 229 20.00 -14.52 -6.89
C SER A 229 21.12 -14.59 -7.92
N ALA A 230 21.51 -13.44 -8.48
CA ALA A 230 22.59 -13.34 -9.46
C ALA A 230 23.93 -13.79 -8.86
N LEU A 231 24.29 -13.23 -7.70
CA LEU A 231 25.56 -13.56 -7.03
C LEU A 231 25.67 -15.04 -6.71
N SER A 232 24.61 -15.66 -6.20
CA SER A 232 24.61 -17.07 -5.76
C SER A 232 25.00 -18.08 -6.84
N GLN A 233 24.92 -17.67 -8.10
CA GLN A 233 25.22 -18.51 -9.27
C GLN A 233 26.62 -18.26 -9.82
N THR A 234 27.34 -17.28 -9.30
CA THR A 234 28.66 -16.90 -9.82
C THR A 234 29.77 -17.81 -9.33
N ALA A 235 30.85 -17.90 -10.11
CA ALA A 235 32.05 -18.67 -9.73
C ALA A 235 32.70 -18.12 -8.44
N GLN A 236 32.69 -16.79 -8.28
CA GLN A 236 33.24 -16.11 -7.12
C GLN A 236 32.47 -16.46 -5.84
N PHE A 237 31.14 -16.44 -5.89
CA PHE A 237 30.30 -16.86 -4.77
C PHE A 237 30.53 -18.32 -4.40
N LYS A 238 30.58 -19.20 -5.40
CA LYS A 238 30.88 -20.63 -5.18
C LYS A 238 32.21 -20.82 -4.47
N SER A 239 33.26 -20.16 -4.94
CA SER A 239 34.59 -20.24 -4.34
C SER A 239 34.61 -19.69 -2.91
N LEU A 240 33.89 -18.60 -2.65
CA LEU A 240 33.85 -17.94 -1.35
C LEU A 240 33.20 -18.81 -0.26
N PHE A 241 32.16 -19.56 -0.60
CA PHE A 241 31.41 -20.39 0.34
C PHE A 241 31.74 -21.89 0.28
N ALA A 242 32.64 -22.34 -0.61
CA ALA A 242 33.15 -23.72 -0.60
C ALA A 242 33.76 -24.13 0.76
N PRO A 243 34.51 -23.28 1.50
CA PRO A 243 35.04 -23.65 2.80
C PRO A 243 33.96 -23.92 3.87
N LEU A 244 32.79 -23.27 3.79
CA LEU A 244 31.64 -23.56 4.65
C LEU A 244 31.15 -25.00 4.45
N LEU A 245 30.94 -25.39 3.18
CA LEU A 245 30.54 -26.76 2.85
C LEU A 245 31.61 -27.77 3.25
N GLY A 246 32.89 -27.44 3.04
CA GLY A 246 34.01 -28.26 3.46
C GLY A 246 34.05 -28.47 4.98
N TYR A 247 33.78 -27.43 5.77
CA TYR A 247 33.69 -27.53 7.23
C TYR A 247 32.53 -28.41 7.68
N MET A 248 31.39 -28.35 6.99
CA MET A 248 30.22 -29.17 7.27
C MET A 248 30.35 -30.61 6.74
N ASP A 249 31.42 -30.94 6.00
CA ASP A 249 31.60 -32.19 5.21
C ASP A 249 30.44 -32.45 4.23
N TRP A 250 29.96 -31.39 3.59
CA TRP A 250 28.87 -31.43 2.61
C TRP A 250 29.39 -31.50 1.17
N TYR A 251 28.60 -32.11 0.29
CA TYR A 251 28.90 -32.19 -1.14
C TYR A 251 29.04 -30.79 -1.75
N GLY A 252 30.14 -30.54 -2.47
CA GLY A 252 30.52 -29.23 -2.99
C GLY A 252 31.58 -28.51 -2.15
N GLY A 253 31.96 -29.08 -1.00
CA GLY A 253 33.09 -28.61 -0.18
C GLY A 253 34.45 -29.11 -0.66
N ARG A 254 34.51 -30.17 -1.47
CA ARG A 254 35.75 -30.76 -1.99
C ARG A 254 36.06 -30.29 -3.42
N PRO A 255 37.34 -30.25 -3.82
CA PRO A 255 37.72 -29.88 -5.19
C PRO A 255 37.02 -30.76 -6.24
N GLY A 256 36.44 -30.14 -7.26
CA GLY A 256 35.73 -30.83 -8.35
C GLY A 256 34.26 -31.12 -8.07
N GLU A 257 33.77 -30.94 -6.85
CA GLU A 257 32.35 -31.08 -6.52
C GLU A 257 31.54 -29.81 -6.84
N GLN A 258 30.25 -29.98 -7.09
CA GLN A 258 29.33 -28.92 -7.52
C GLN A 258 28.09 -28.94 -6.62
N ALA A 259 28.05 -28.09 -5.59
CA ALA A 259 26.83 -27.92 -4.79
C ALA A 259 25.74 -27.21 -5.58
N SER A 260 24.49 -27.51 -5.22
CA SER A 260 23.33 -26.75 -5.71
C SER A 260 23.45 -25.27 -5.28
N PRO A 261 23.40 -24.30 -6.23
CA PRO A 261 23.38 -22.89 -5.89
C PRO A 261 22.28 -22.54 -4.89
N ARG A 262 21.12 -23.21 -4.97
CA ARG A 262 19.98 -23.00 -4.06
C ARG A 262 20.31 -23.36 -2.61
N ILE A 263 21.04 -24.44 -2.38
CA ILE A 263 21.46 -24.86 -1.04
C ILE A 263 22.57 -23.96 -0.54
N MET A 264 23.58 -23.69 -1.38
CA MET A 264 24.72 -22.85 -1.00
C MET A 264 24.26 -21.43 -0.61
N GLN A 265 23.34 -20.83 -1.37
CA GLN A 265 22.81 -19.50 -1.05
C GLN A 265 21.92 -19.49 0.19
N ALA A 266 21.23 -20.60 0.47
CA ALA A 266 20.44 -20.73 1.70
C ALA A 266 21.37 -20.68 2.92
N LEU A 267 22.40 -21.52 2.92
CA LEU A 267 23.40 -21.60 4.01
C LEU A 267 24.21 -20.29 4.13
N ALA A 268 24.68 -19.73 3.03
CA ALA A 268 25.42 -18.47 3.02
C ALA A 268 24.58 -17.31 3.56
N GLY A 269 23.31 -17.21 3.14
CA GLY A 269 22.37 -16.22 3.65
C GLY A 269 22.15 -16.37 5.14
N ARG A 270 22.02 -17.61 5.63
CA ARG A 270 21.87 -17.91 7.05
C ARG A 270 23.07 -17.49 7.90
N VAL A 271 24.30 -17.78 7.44
CA VAL A 271 25.52 -17.33 8.13
C VAL A 271 25.51 -15.81 8.32
N ILE A 272 25.14 -15.06 7.28
CA ILE A 272 25.09 -13.60 7.32
C ILE A 272 23.95 -13.13 8.24
N ALA A 273 22.77 -13.73 8.14
CA ALA A 273 21.62 -13.40 8.98
C ALA A 273 21.90 -13.66 10.47
N ASP A 274 22.48 -14.80 10.83
CA ASP A 274 22.86 -15.13 12.21
C ASP A 274 23.92 -14.16 12.74
N ARG A 275 24.86 -13.71 11.90
CA ARG A 275 25.83 -12.67 12.26
C ARG A 275 25.15 -11.34 12.55
N VAL A 276 24.15 -10.94 11.75
CA VAL A 276 23.34 -9.73 12.00
C VAL A 276 22.55 -9.88 13.30
N ALA A 277 21.86 -11.01 13.50
CA ALA A 277 21.07 -11.30 14.69
C ALA A 277 21.92 -11.19 15.98
N ALA A 278 23.14 -11.75 15.97
CA ALA A 278 24.05 -11.72 17.10
C ALA A 278 24.69 -10.34 17.36
N THR A 279 24.86 -9.52 16.31
CA THR A 279 25.55 -8.22 16.40
C THR A 279 24.60 -7.08 16.76
N VAL A 280 23.40 -7.08 16.17
CA VAL A 280 22.42 -6.01 16.35
C VAL A 280 21.60 -6.30 17.60
N GLN A 281 21.64 -5.39 18.56
CA GLN A 281 20.88 -5.51 19.80
C GLN A 281 19.84 -4.42 19.93
N LEU A 282 18.69 -4.77 20.51
CA LEU A 282 17.66 -3.83 20.94
C LEU A 282 17.36 -4.13 22.41
N ASP A 283 17.55 -3.13 23.28
CA ASP A 283 17.36 -3.25 24.74
C ASP A 283 18.11 -4.44 25.38
N GLY A 284 19.28 -4.79 24.84
CA GLY A 284 20.13 -5.89 25.31
C GLY A 284 19.74 -7.28 24.79
N GLU A 285 18.69 -7.40 23.97
CA GLU A 285 18.31 -8.65 23.30
C GLU A 285 18.83 -8.67 21.84
N PRO A 286 19.22 -9.85 21.31
CA PRO A 286 19.47 -10.03 19.88
C PRO A 286 18.27 -9.60 19.04
N LEU A 287 18.51 -9.01 17.86
CA LEU A 287 17.45 -8.43 17.05
C LEU A 287 16.35 -9.43 16.65
N ASP A 288 16.71 -10.68 16.34
CA ASP A 288 15.74 -11.72 15.98
C ASP A 288 14.83 -12.12 17.16
N VAL A 289 15.32 -12.01 18.38
CA VAL A 289 14.53 -12.20 19.61
C VAL A 289 13.66 -10.98 19.86
N ALA A 290 14.22 -9.78 19.73
CA ALA A 290 13.50 -8.54 19.93
C ALA A 290 12.31 -8.37 18.95
N LEU A 291 12.42 -8.86 17.71
CA LEU A 291 11.33 -8.81 16.72
C LEU A 291 10.13 -9.73 17.02
N ARG A 292 10.28 -10.63 17.99
CA ARG A 292 9.19 -11.48 18.49
C ARG A 292 8.30 -10.74 19.49
N ARG A 293 8.75 -9.59 19.98
CA ARG A 293 8.05 -8.74 20.95
C ARG A 293 6.93 -7.94 20.30
N GLY A 294 6.02 -7.43 21.13
CA GLY A 294 4.84 -6.68 20.73
C GLY A 294 5.12 -5.28 20.19
N TRP A 295 6.32 -4.70 20.44
CA TRP A 295 6.66 -3.36 19.94
C TRP A 295 6.56 -3.25 18.41
N VAL A 296 6.78 -4.34 17.68
CA VAL A 296 6.68 -4.34 16.21
C VAL A 296 5.27 -3.99 15.74
N CYS A 297 4.25 -4.23 16.57
CA CYS A 297 2.88 -3.90 16.24
C CYS A 297 2.63 -2.39 16.31
N GLU A 298 3.50 -1.58 16.89
CA GLU A 298 3.31 -0.11 16.97
C GLU A 298 3.71 0.65 15.70
N TYR A 299 4.05 -0.09 14.64
CA TYR A 299 4.51 0.46 13.37
C TYR A 299 3.63 -0.03 12.22
N SER A 300 3.55 0.75 11.14
CA SER A 300 3.14 0.22 9.85
C SER A 300 4.19 -0.73 9.28
N HIS A 301 3.83 -1.52 8.28
CA HIS A 301 4.76 -2.41 7.57
C HIS A 301 6.03 -1.68 7.10
N VAL A 302 5.88 -0.54 6.44
CA VAL A 302 7.00 0.26 5.91
C VAL A 302 7.82 0.87 7.04
N GLN A 303 7.17 1.45 8.05
CA GLN A 303 7.90 2.02 9.19
C GLN A 303 8.68 0.96 9.97
N LEU A 304 8.16 -0.27 10.07
CA LEU A 304 8.86 -1.37 10.73
C LEU A 304 10.10 -1.81 9.93
N TYR A 305 9.99 -1.92 8.61
CA TYR A 305 11.14 -2.18 7.73
C TYR A 305 12.21 -1.10 7.91
N ASP A 306 11.82 0.18 7.87
CA ASP A 306 12.74 1.31 8.06
C ASP A 306 13.38 1.28 9.45
N ARG A 307 12.62 0.92 10.48
CA ARG A 307 13.13 0.79 11.85
C ARG A 307 14.19 -0.31 11.94
N VAL A 308 13.95 -1.48 11.35
CA VAL A 308 14.94 -2.57 11.29
C VAL A 308 16.19 -2.12 10.54
N ARG A 309 16.02 -1.48 9.38
CA ARG A 309 17.13 -0.96 8.60
C ARG A 309 17.97 0.07 9.36
N GLN A 310 17.33 0.97 10.12
CA GLN A 310 18.02 1.92 11.00
C GLN A 310 18.80 1.23 12.12
N LEU A 311 18.23 0.19 12.75
CA LEU A 311 18.90 -0.59 13.79
C LEU A 311 20.15 -1.29 13.25
N ILE A 312 20.07 -1.90 12.07
CA ILE A 312 21.22 -2.51 11.39
C ILE A 312 22.26 -1.44 11.04
N ARG A 313 21.85 -0.30 10.46
CA ARG A 313 22.76 0.83 10.15
C ARG A 313 23.52 1.32 11.38
N ALA A 314 22.86 1.44 12.53
CA ALA A 314 23.48 1.91 13.76
C ALA A 314 24.62 0.99 14.25
N HIS A 315 24.50 -0.32 14.02
CA HIS A 315 25.51 -1.32 14.41
C HIS A 315 26.55 -1.59 13.31
N TYR A 316 26.26 -1.21 12.06
CA TYR A 316 27.18 -1.27 10.92
C TYR A 316 27.39 0.13 10.30
N PRO A 317 27.96 1.11 11.04
CA PRO A 317 28.07 2.49 10.57
C PRO A 317 28.99 2.64 9.35
N GLN A 318 29.95 1.72 9.18
CA GLN A 318 30.90 1.72 8.06
C GLN A 318 30.40 0.93 6.84
N ALA A 319 29.24 0.28 6.92
CA ALA A 319 28.70 -0.48 5.79
C ALA A 319 28.34 0.45 4.64
N ARG A 320 28.64 0.07 3.40
CA ARG A 320 28.11 0.79 2.23
C ARG A 320 26.60 0.60 2.13
N SER A 321 25.89 1.53 1.48
CA SER A 321 24.43 1.40 1.30
C SER A 321 24.00 0.08 0.66
N SER A 322 24.69 -0.38 -0.38
CA SER A 322 24.45 -1.69 -1.01
C SER A 322 24.63 -2.87 -0.04
N THR A 323 25.65 -2.80 0.83
CA THR A 323 25.87 -3.82 1.86
C THR A 323 24.74 -3.80 2.87
N LEU A 324 24.33 -2.61 3.35
CA LEU A 324 23.22 -2.50 4.29
C LEU A 324 21.93 -3.10 3.72
N ASP A 325 21.60 -2.82 2.46
CA ASP A 325 20.39 -3.34 1.83
C ASP A 325 20.43 -4.88 1.72
N MET A 326 21.60 -5.46 1.43
CA MET A 326 21.80 -6.92 1.46
C MET A 326 21.70 -7.50 2.87
N LEU A 327 22.24 -6.84 3.89
CA LEU A 327 22.13 -7.29 5.28
C LEU A 327 20.67 -7.28 5.75
N CYS A 328 19.92 -6.22 5.43
CA CYS A 328 18.50 -6.12 5.75
C CYS A 328 17.71 -7.23 5.04
N TYR A 329 17.95 -7.42 3.74
CA TYR A 329 17.31 -8.46 2.95
C TYR A 329 17.55 -9.87 3.49
N LEU A 330 18.82 -10.25 3.70
CA LEU A 330 19.17 -11.60 4.15
C LEU A 330 18.67 -11.88 5.57
N PHE A 331 18.74 -10.89 6.46
CA PHE A 331 18.21 -11.01 7.82
C PHE A 331 16.69 -11.16 7.83
N LEU A 332 15.96 -10.25 7.15
CA LEU A 332 14.50 -10.28 7.12
C LEU A 332 13.96 -11.52 6.40
N ARG A 333 14.64 -12.01 5.36
CA ARG A 333 14.26 -13.25 4.70
C ARG A 333 14.18 -14.43 5.67
N GLU A 334 15.07 -14.50 6.64
CA GLU A 334 15.11 -15.61 7.61
C GLU A 334 14.13 -15.36 8.79
N VAL A 335 13.96 -14.11 9.23
CA VAL A 335 13.23 -13.80 10.48
C VAL A 335 11.80 -13.31 10.25
N MET A 336 11.57 -12.48 9.24
CA MET A 336 10.28 -11.82 8.95
C MET A 336 10.11 -11.58 7.43
N PRO A 337 9.97 -12.64 6.60
CA PRO A 337 9.87 -12.51 5.14
C PRO A 337 8.70 -11.64 4.69
N GLU A 338 7.66 -11.48 5.51
CA GLU A 338 6.52 -10.60 5.27
C GLU A 338 6.92 -9.13 5.12
N LEU A 339 8.05 -8.70 5.71
CA LEU A 339 8.60 -7.35 5.56
C LEU A 339 9.33 -7.12 4.24
N LEU A 340 9.57 -8.17 3.45
CA LEU A 340 10.19 -8.10 2.13
C LEU A 340 9.18 -8.08 0.98
N VAL A 341 7.89 -8.22 1.28
CA VAL A 341 6.84 -8.20 0.26
C VAL A 341 6.79 -6.82 -0.40
N ALA A 342 6.86 -6.80 -1.72
CA ALA A 342 6.82 -5.57 -2.50
C ALA A 342 5.40 -5.00 -2.58
N SER A 343 5.32 -3.68 -2.73
CA SER A 343 4.07 -2.94 -2.96
C SER A 343 3.03 -3.12 -1.85
N VAL A 344 3.45 -3.30 -0.60
CA VAL A 344 2.54 -3.25 0.56
C VAL A 344 2.09 -1.79 0.78
N PRO A 345 0.82 -1.51 1.10
CA PRO A 345 0.38 -0.15 1.41
C PRO A 345 1.09 0.43 2.65
N ASP A 346 1.57 1.68 2.57
CA ASP A 346 2.30 2.39 3.64
C ASP A 346 1.48 2.47 4.93
N HIS A 347 0.15 2.50 4.81
CA HIS A 347 -0.79 2.61 5.92
C HIS A 347 -1.15 1.26 6.57
N LEU A 348 -0.64 0.13 6.08
CA LEU A 348 -0.93 -1.20 6.64
C LEU A 348 -0.28 -1.34 8.04
N GLN A 349 -1.10 -1.30 9.09
CA GLN A 349 -0.64 -1.43 10.47
C GLN A 349 -0.18 -2.85 10.78
N TYR A 350 1.11 -3.03 11.05
CA TYR A 350 1.73 -4.35 11.18
C TYR A 350 1.17 -5.09 12.40
N GLY A 351 0.60 -6.28 12.21
CA GLY A 351 0.02 -7.09 13.27
C GLY A 351 -1.21 -6.49 13.96
N ARG A 352 -1.63 -5.23 13.69
CA ARG A 352 -2.78 -4.59 14.36
C ARG A 352 -4.10 -4.67 13.61
N SER A 353 -4.08 -4.95 12.30
CA SER A 353 -5.26 -4.97 11.42
C SER A 353 -5.54 -6.36 10.85
N LEU A 354 -6.80 -6.64 10.51
CA LEU A 354 -7.18 -7.90 9.86
C LEU A 354 -6.47 -8.10 8.51
N GLN A 355 -6.24 -7.03 7.75
CA GLN A 355 -5.47 -7.09 6.50
C GLN A 355 -4.01 -7.48 6.75
N SER A 356 -3.41 -6.98 7.84
CA SER A 356 -2.05 -7.35 8.21
C SER A 356 -1.95 -8.81 8.65
N VAL A 357 -2.94 -9.30 9.41
CA VAL A 357 -3.06 -10.73 9.76
C VAL A 357 -3.10 -11.59 8.50
N ALA A 358 -3.91 -11.20 7.50
CA ALA A 358 -4.00 -11.92 6.23
C ALA A 358 -2.67 -11.97 5.48
N LEU A 359 -1.90 -10.87 5.47
CA LEU A 359 -0.56 -10.81 4.88
C LEU A 359 0.41 -11.75 5.60
N ILE A 360 0.58 -11.59 6.92
CA ILE A 360 1.54 -12.38 7.71
C ILE A 360 1.21 -13.87 7.61
N HIS A 361 -0.07 -14.23 7.70
CA HIS A 361 -0.52 -15.61 7.56
C HIS A 361 -0.23 -16.19 6.18
N SER A 362 -0.53 -15.42 5.13
CA SER A 362 -0.34 -15.88 3.75
C SER A 362 1.14 -16.03 3.40
N VAL A 363 1.99 -15.12 3.87
CA VAL A 363 3.45 -15.24 3.70
C VAL A 363 3.95 -16.49 4.41
N ALA A 364 3.56 -16.71 5.68
CA ALA A 364 3.96 -17.91 6.41
C ALA A 364 3.49 -19.22 5.75
N LEU A 365 2.28 -19.23 5.18
CA LEU A 365 1.74 -20.34 4.38
C LEU A 365 2.58 -20.61 3.12
N VAL A 366 2.80 -19.56 2.33
CA VAL A 366 3.53 -19.65 1.05
C VAL A 366 4.97 -20.08 1.29
N GLU A 367 5.65 -19.50 2.28
CA GLU A 367 7.03 -19.88 2.63
C GLU A 367 7.13 -21.32 3.12
N ALA A 368 6.11 -21.84 3.80
CA ALA A 368 6.09 -23.23 4.22
C ALA A 368 5.80 -24.22 3.07
N LEU A 369 5.08 -23.80 2.03
CA LEU A 369 4.78 -24.62 0.84
C LEU A 369 5.90 -24.53 -0.21
N THR A 370 6.43 -23.34 -0.44
CA THR A 370 7.44 -23.03 -1.46
C THR A 370 8.34 -21.90 -0.95
N PRO A 371 9.43 -22.23 -0.23
CA PRO A 371 10.33 -21.23 0.36
C PRO A 371 10.90 -20.26 -0.68
N GLY A 372 10.82 -18.96 -0.38
CA GLY A 372 11.25 -17.85 -1.22
C GLY A 372 10.16 -17.26 -2.11
N LEU A 373 8.98 -17.89 -2.23
CA LEU A 373 7.94 -17.48 -3.16
C LEU A 373 7.27 -16.16 -2.74
N SER A 374 7.24 -15.85 -1.44
CA SER A 374 6.65 -14.60 -0.95
C SER A 374 7.38 -13.34 -1.43
N GLN A 375 8.67 -13.46 -1.78
CA GLN A 375 9.49 -12.32 -2.19
C GLN A 375 9.29 -11.94 -3.66
N ILE A 376 8.69 -12.82 -4.45
CA ILE A 376 8.44 -12.61 -5.88
C ILE A 376 6.94 -12.54 -6.21
N ALA A 377 6.08 -12.74 -5.20
CA ALA A 377 4.63 -12.60 -5.32
C ALA A 377 4.16 -11.20 -4.87
N PRO A 378 3.26 -10.54 -5.61
CA PRO A 378 2.76 -9.23 -5.22
C PRO A 378 1.82 -9.31 -4.03
N TYR A 379 1.75 -8.23 -3.24
CA TYR A 379 0.89 -8.11 -2.07
C TYR A 379 -0.56 -8.58 -2.31
N ASP A 380 -1.20 -8.16 -3.41
CA ASP A 380 -2.62 -8.44 -3.69
C ASP A 380 -2.93 -9.92 -3.92
N GLU A 381 -1.94 -10.67 -4.43
CA GLU A 381 -2.05 -12.11 -4.60
C GLU A 381 -1.85 -12.81 -3.26
N LEU A 382 -0.81 -12.40 -2.51
CA LEU A 382 -0.48 -12.99 -1.22
C LEU A 382 -1.63 -12.90 -0.23
N VAL A 383 -2.24 -11.72 -0.02
CA VAL A 383 -3.30 -11.57 1.00
C VAL A 383 -4.54 -12.44 0.78
N ARG A 384 -4.69 -13.06 -0.40
CA ARG A 384 -5.80 -13.96 -0.74
C ARG A 384 -5.49 -15.43 -0.50
N VAL A 385 -4.22 -15.80 -0.34
CA VAL A 385 -3.79 -17.21 -0.23
C VAL A 385 -4.38 -17.88 0.99
N SER A 386 -4.32 -17.24 2.16
CA SER A 386 -4.88 -17.78 3.40
C SER A 386 -6.37 -18.09 3.26
N ALA A 387 -7.15 -17.20 2.65
CA ALA A 387 -8.56 -17.44 2.40
C ALA A 387 -8.83 -18.58 1.42
N GLY A 388 -8.08 -18.61 0.32
CA GLY A 388 -8.21 -19.65 -0.70
C GLY A 388 -7.93 -21.05 -0.15
N LEU A 389 -7.02 -21.16 0.82
CA LEU A 389 -6.64 -22.44 1.43
C LEU A 389 -7.40 -22.78 2.72
N ALA A 390 -8.17 -21.86 3.30
CA ALA A 390 -8.89 -22.07 4.55
C ALA A 390 -9.89 -23.24 4.49
N GLN A 391 -10.45 -23.52 3.31
CA GLN A 391 -11.39 -24.62 3.08
C GLN A 391 -10.80 -25.78 2.28
N SER A 392 -9.47 -25.88 2.20
CA SER A 392 -8.83 -27.02 1.56
C SER A 392 -9.31 -28.32 2.20
N SER A 393 -9.71 -29.29 1.37
CA SER A 393 -10.03 -30.65 1.79
C SER A 393 -8.78 -31.50 2.05
N ASP A 394 -7.60 -30.98 1.73
CA ASP A 394 -6.32 -31.64 2.05
C ASP A 394 -5.97 -31.38 3.52
N ALA A 395 -5.93 -32.46 4.31
CA ALA A 395 -5.64 -32.40 5.74
C ALA A 395 -4.24 -31.83 6.05
N GLY A 396 -3.24 -32.09 5.20
CA GLY A 396 -1.89 -31.55 5.36
C GLY A 396 -1.85 -30.04 5.13
N ILE A 397 -2.56 -29.56 4.11
CA ILE A 397 -2.72 -28.12 3.86
C ILE A 397 -3.50 -27.45 4.99
N HIS A 398 -4.58 -28.08 5.47
CA HIS A 398 -5.38 -27.53 6.57
C HIS A 398 -4.59 -27.45 7.89
N ALA A 399 -3.79 -28.48 8.21
CA ALA A 399 -2.91 -28.46 9.38
C ALA A 399 -1.83 -27.38 9.25
N LEU A 400 -1.25 -27.21 8.06
CA LEU A 400 -0.27 -26.16 7.80
C LEU A 400 -0.90 -24.76 7.94
N TRP A 401 -2.12 -24.59 7.43
CA TRP A 401 -2.90 -23.37 7.54
C TRP A 401 -3.17 -23.00 8.99
N ALA A 402 -3.59 -23.96 9.81
CA ALA A 402 -3.82 -23.75 11.24
C ALA A 402 -2.53 -23.35 11.96
N ARG A 403 -1.42 -24.06 11.71
CA ARG A 403 -0.12 -23.78 12.35
C ARG A 403 0.40 -22.39 12.04
N THR A 404 0.26 -21.94 10.80
CA THR A 404 0.77 -20.65 10.32
C THR A 404 -0.08 -19.46 10.77
N LEU A 405 -1.32 -19.68 11.22
CA LEU A 405 -2.20 -18.62 11.72
C LEU A 405 -1.85 -18.16 13.16
N VAL A 406 -1.16 -19.00 13.93
CA VAL A 406 -0.92 -18.77 15.36
C VAL A 406 -0.18 -17.45 15.63
N VAL A 407 0.95 -17.21 14.95
CA VAL A 407 1.74 -15.98 15.15
C VAL A 407 0.97 -14.72 14.75
N PRO A 408 0.34 -14.65 13.56
CA PRO A 408 -0.56 -13.54 13.21
C PRO A 408 -1.66 -13.27 14.25
N ALA A 409 -2.32 -14.32 14.75
CA ALA A 409 -3.38 -14.19 15.75
C ALA A 409 -2.85 -13.66 17.09
N LEU A 410 -1.69 -14.14 17.54
CA LEU A 410 -1.02 -13.65 18.74
C LEU A 410 -0.65 -12.17 18.60
N ARG A 411 -0.04 -11.77 17.47
CA ARG A 411 0.31 -10.36 17.22
C ARG A 411 -0.92 -9.45 17.26
N TYR A 412 -2.01 -9.88 16.64
CA TYR A 412 -3.28 -9.15 16.65
C TYR A 412 -3.89 -9.04 18.05
N ALA A 413 -3.96 -10.13 18.78
CA ALA A 413 -4.49 -10.12 20.15
C ALA A 413 -3.62 -9.29 21.11
N THR A 414 -2.29 -9.35 21.00
CA THR A 414 -1.35 -8.52 21.76
C THR A 414 -1.52 -7.03 21.42
N ALA A 415 -1.60 -6.69 20.12
CA ALA A 415 -1.81 -5.31 19.66
C ALA A 415 -3.13 -4.69 20.18
N GLN A 416 -4.15 -5.52 20.34
CA GLN A 416 -5.47 -5.13 20.87
C GLN A 416 -5.54 -5.22 22.40
N GLY A 417 -4.44 -5.57 23.09
CA GLY A 417 -4.37 -5.64 24.55
C GLY A 417 -5.14 -6.80 25.18
N VAL A 418 -5.54 -7.79 24.38
CA VAL A 418 -6.31 -8.97 24.82
C VAL A 418 -5.43 -9.94 25.61
N ILE A 419 -4.18 -10.10 25.17
CA ILE A 419 -3.18 -10.88 25.88
C ILE A 419 -2.34 -9.91 26.71
N GLN A 420 -2.52 -9.94 28.03
CA GLN A 420 -1.68 -9.17 28.95
C GLN A 420 -0.45 -9.97 29.39
N GLY A 421 0.69 -9.28 29.49
CA GLY A 421 2.03 -9.83 29.67
C GLY A 421 2.21 -10.62 30.96
N ALA A 422 2.01 -11.94 30.90
CA ALA A 422 2.58 -12.89 31.84
C ALA A 422 4.04 -13.17 31.42
N GLY A 423 4.97 -12.33 31.87
CA GLY A 423 6.41 -12.62 31.93
C GLY A 423 7.22 -12.68 30.61
N THR A 424 6.60 -12.95 29.46
CA THR A 424 7.28 -12.96 28.16
C THR A 424 6.33 -12.51 27.05
N ASP A 425 6.54 -11.29 26.53
CA ASP A 425 5.88 -10.75 25.34
C ASP A 425 6.43 -11.40 24.04
N ASP A 426 6.93 -12.64 24.11
CA ASP A 426 7.51 -13.36 22.97
C ASP A 426 6.44 -14.27 22.34
N VAL A 427 6.07 -13.98 21.08
CA VAL A 427 5.08 -14.78 20.33
C VAL A 427 5.46 -16.26 20.19
N HIS A 428 6.75 -16.62 20.28
CA HIS A 428 7.20 -18.01 20.22
C HIS A 428 7.17 -18.72 21.59
N GLN A 429 7.00 -17.98 22.69
CA GLN A 429 6.87 -18.54 24.04
C GLN A 429 5.43 -18.47 24.56
N ALA A 430 4.46 -18.16 23.69
CA ALA A 430 3.06 -18.11 24.04
C ALA A 430 2.55 -19.48 24.55
N THR A 431 1.84 -19.45 25.67
CA THR A 431 1.19 -20.63 26.25
C THR A 431 0.00 -21.08 25.38
N ALA A 432 -0.39 -22.36 25.52
CA ALA A 432 -1.58 -22.87 24.83
C ALA A 432 -2.86 -22.06 25.15
N GLY A 433 -2.99 -21.56 26.39
CA GLY A 433 -4.09 -20.69 26.79
C GLY A 433 -4.09 -19.36 26.03
N GLN A 434 -2.93 -18.72 25.89
CA GLN A 434 -2.78 -17.48 25.12
C GLN A 434 -3.06 -17.69 23.63
N ILE A 435 -2.59 -18.81 23.06
CA ILE A 435 -2.86 -19.17 21.65
C ILE A 435 -4.38 -19.34 21.42
N SER A 436 -5.07 -20.10 22.28
CA SER A 436 -6.51 -20.29 22.20
C SER A 436 -7.27 -18.97 22.35
N GLN A 437 -6.85 -18.11 23.28
CA GLN A 437 -7.44 -16.78 23.47
C GLN A 437 -7.25 -15.89 22.24
N ALA A 438 -6.06 -15.87 21.65
CA ALA A 438 -5.77 -15.12 20.42
C ALA A 438 -6.62 -15.58 19.23
N LEU A 439 -6.70 -16.90 19.02
CA LEU A 439 -7.49 -17.48 17.93
C LEU A 439 -8.99 -17.19 18.12
N ALA A 440 -9.51 -17.33 19.34
CA ALA A 440 -10.91 -17.03 19.63
C ALA A 440 -11.23 -15.54 19.41
N PHE A 441 -10.32 -14.66 19.83
CA PHE A 441 -10.46 -13.22 19.62
C PHE A 441 -10.42 -12.87 18.12
N LEU A 442 -9.45 -13.40 17.36
CA LEU A 442 -9.36 -13.20 15.92
C LEU A 442 -10.62 -13.68 15.20
N ASN A 443 -11.12 -14.89 15.53
CA ASN A 443 -12.36 -15.43 14.96
C ASN A 443 -13.55 -14.51 15.24
N THR A 444 -13.64 -13.98 16.46
CA THR A 444 -14.70 -13.03 16.84
C THR A 444 -14.61 -11.75 16.01
N GLN A 445 -13.41 -11.17 15.84
CA GLN A 445 -13.24 -9.95 15.04
C GLN A 445 -13.53 -10.18 13.54
N GLN A 446 -13.15 -11.35 13.01
CA GLN A 446 -13.48 -11.72 11.62
C GLN A 446 -14.99 -11.93 11.42
N ALA A 447 -15.67 -12.57 12.37
CA ALA A 447 -17.11 -12.76 12.34
C ALA A 447 -17.87 -11.42 12.43
N LEU A 448 -17.47 -10.55 13.37
CA LEU A 448 -18.03 -9.20 13.51
C LEU A 448 -17.86 -8.40 12.21
N HIS A 449 -16.67 -8.42 11.61
CA HIS A 449 -16.43 -7.73 10.35
C HIS A 449 -17.34 -8.24 9.22
N ALA A 450 -17.50 -9.57 9.10
CA ALA A 450 -18.37 -10.15 8.08
C ALA A 450 -19.85 -9.79 8.33
N GLU A 451 -20.30 -9.78 9.58
CA GLU A 451 -21.65 -9.37 9.95
C GLU A 451 -21.91 -7.89 9.63
N GLU A 452 -20.98 -7.00 9.98
CA GLU A 452 -21.04 -5.56 9.68
C GLU A 452 -21.21 -5.31 8.18
N LEU A 453 -20.39 -5.96 7.34
CA LEU A 453 -20.50 -5.84 5.87
C LEU A 453 -21.83 -6.38 5.34
N ASN A 454 -22.27 -7.55 5.82
CA ASN A 454 -23.55 -8.13 5.42
C ASN A 454 -24.74 -7.27 5.84
N SER A 455 -24.65 -6.62 7.01
CA SER A 455 -25.67 -5.69 7.48
C SER A 455 -25.80 -4.48 6.55
N LEU A 456 -24.68 -3.89 6.12
CA LEU A 456 -24.67 -2.77 5.17
C LEU A 456 -25.31 -3.14 3.82
N LEU A 457 -25.01 -4.34 3.32
CA LEU A 457 -25.60 -4.89 2.09
C LEU A 457 -27.12 -5.09 2.19
N GLY A 458 -27.63 -5.39 3.39
CA GLY A 458 -29.03 -5.69 3.65
C GLY A 458 -29.92 -4.46 3.89
N ILE A 459 -29.34 -3.33 4.30
CA ILE A 459 -30.08 -2.12 4.67
C ILE A 459 -30.58 -1.40 3.41
N LYS A 460 -31.91 -1.27 3.28
CA LYS A 460 -32.56 -0.61 2.13
C LYS A 460 -33.40 0.58 2.59
N PRO A 461 -33.39 1.70 1.85
CA PRO A 461 -34.26 2.83 2.16
C PRO A 461 -35.73 2.41 2.04
N ALA A 462 -36.56 2.90 2.96
CA ALA A 462 -38.01 2.79 2.84
C ALA A 462 -38.48 3.65 1.67
N ASP A 463 -39.55 3.23 0.99
CA ASP A 463 -40.07 3.95 -0.18
C ASP A 463 -41.54 4.32 0.05
N ARG A 464 -41.84 5.62 0.07
CA ARG A 464 -43.16 6.14 0.45
C ARG A 464 -44.27 5.64 -0.48
N LYS A 465 -44.01 5.58 -1.78
CA LYS A 465 -44.96 5.08 -2.79
C LYS A 465 -45.19 3.58 -2.64
N LYS A 466 -44.12 2.82 -2.40
CA LYS A 466 -44.23 1.37 -2.13
C LYS A 466 -45.04 1.08 -0.87
N LEU A 467 -44.90 1.88 0.19
CA LEU A 467 -45.71 1.74 1.40
C LEU A 467 -47.21 1.98 1.11
N ALA A 468 -47.53 3.00 0.30
CA ALA A 468 -48.91 3.26 -0.13
C ALA A 468 -49.49 2.09 -0.95
N HIS A 469 -48.73 1.56 -1.92
CA HIS A 469 -49.12 0.37 -2.67
C HIS A 469 -49.37 -0.85 -1.76
N GLN A 470 -48.49 -1.09 -0.80
CA GLN A 470 -48.64 -2.20 0.16
C GLN A 470 -49.88 -2.04 1.05
N MET A 471 -50.23 -0.81 1.44
CA MET A 471 -51.44 -0.55 2.23
C MET A 471 -52.70 -0.82 1.40
N LEU A 472 -52.74 -0.39 0.14
CA LEU A 472 -53.85 -0.66 -0.78
C LEU A 472 -54.00 -2.16 -1.09
N GLU A 473 -52.88 -2.84 -1.35
CA GLU A 473 -52.85 -4.29 -1.61
C GLU A 473 -53.37 -5.08 -0.40
N LYS A 474 -52.89 -4.76 0.82
CA LYS A 474 -53.36 -5.41 2.06
C LYS A 474 -54.83 -5.15 2.35
N ALA A 475 -55.34 -3.97 1.99
CA ALA A 475 -56.75 -3.62 2.13
C ALA A 475 -57.63 -4.27 1.04
N GLY A 476 -57.04 -4.90 0.03
CA GLY A 476 -57.75 -5.56 -1.06
C GLY A 476 -58.31 -4.62 -2.13
N VAL A 477 -57.72 -3.42 -2.28
CA VAL A 477 -58.15 -2.43 -3.29
C VAL A 477 -57.61 -2.82 -4.66
N ASP A 478 -58.48 -2.91 -5.67
CA ASP A 478 -58.11 -3.23 -7.06
C ASP A 478 -57.03 -2.27 -7.58
N GLN A 479 -55.95 -2.84 -8.12
CA GLN A 479 -54.80 -2.12 -8.66
C GLN A 479 -55.16 -1.08 -9.73
N ARG A 480 -56.24 -1.30 -10.48
CA ARG A 480 -56.71 -0.35 -11.50
C ARG A 480 -57.12 1.00 -10.93
N LEU A 481 -57.41 1.07 -9.63
CA LEU A 481 -57.86 2.28 -8.94
C LEU A 481 -56.69 3.12 -8.39
N TRP A 482 -55.49 2.55 -8.31
CA TRP A 482 -54.36 3.17 -7.59
C TRP A 482 -53.92 4.48 -8.25
N ASP A 483 -53.81 4.47 -9.58
CA ASP A 483 -53.39 5.64 -10.38
C ASP A 483 -54.60 6.46 -10.88
N GLN A 484 -55.83 6.15 -10.45
CA GLN A 484 -57.00 6.94 -10.83
C GLN A 484 -57.13 8.17 -9.94
N SER A 485 -57.33 9.32 -10.56
CA SER A 485 -57.87 10.49 -9.88
C SER A 485 -59.32 10.22 -9.51
N ILE A 486 -59.61 10.17 -8.20
CA ILE A 486 -60.97 9.94 -7.71
C ILE A 486 -61.53 11.24 -7.15
N LYS A 487 -62.74 11.61 -7.59
CA LYS A 487 -63.50 12.69 -6.95
C LYS A 487 -63.88 12.22 -5.55
N ILE A 488 -63.53 12.98 -4.50
CA ILE A 488 -63.80 12.63 -3.09
C ILE A 488 -65.27 12.26 -2.86
N ASP A 489 -66.16 12.89 -3.62
CA ASP A 489 -67.61 12.67 -3.66
C ASP A 489 -68.01 11.21 -4.06
N HIS A 490 -67.04 10.40 -4.52
CA HIS A 490 -67.16 8.98 -4.92
C HIS A 490 -66.32 8.03 -4.03
N TRP A 491 -66.14 8.38 -2.75
CA TRP A 491 -65.43 7.57 -1.75
C TRP A 491 -65.96 6.15 -1.39
N PRO A 492 -67.19 5.67 -1.74
CA PRO A 492 -67.72 4.42 -1.17
C PRO A 492 -66.81 3.20 -1.32
N ILE A 493 -66.00 3.15 -2.38
CA ILE A 493 -65.09 2.03 -2.62
C ILE A 493 -63.96 2.01 -1.58
N LEU A 494 -63.25 3.12 -1.35
CA LEU A 494 -62.17 3.17 -0.35
C LEU A 494 -62.70 3.04 1.08
N GLN A 495 -63.88 3.60 1.37
CA GLN A 495 -64.59 3.42 2.65
C GLN A 495 -64.96 1.95 2.90
N ALA A 496 -65.42 1.23 1.87
CA ALA A 496 -65.71 -0.21 1.97
C ALA A 496 -64.45 -1.04 2.31
N HIS A 497 -63.26 -0.53 1.98
CA HIS A 497 -61.97 -1.10 2.35
C HIS A 497 -61.36 -0.49 3.62
N GLY A 498 -62.13 0.30 4.39
CA GLY A 498 -61.74 0.81 5.71
C GLY A 498 -60.93 2.11 5.71
N PHE A 499 -60.84 2.82 4.58
CA PHE A 499 -60.12 4.09 4.50
C PHE A 499 -61.00 5.31 4.81
N THR A 500 -60.44 6.23 5.60
CA THR A 500 -61.00 7.52 5.99
C THR A 500 -60.27 8.66 5.26
N VAL A 501 -60.99 9.73 4.92
CA VAL A 501 -60.43 10.97 4.35
C VAL A 501 -60.16 11.94 5.48
N ALA A 502 -59.03 12.61 5.44
CA ALA A 502 -58.77 13.74 6.32
C ALA A 502 -59.65 14.95 5.94
N VAL A 503 -60.09 15.69 6.96
CA VAL A 503 -60.93 16.90 6.78
C VAL A 503 -60.12 18.03 6.13
N SER A 504 -58.79 18.06 6.33
CA SER A 504 -57.83 18.99 5.73
C SER A 504 -57.92 19.03 4.21
N TYR A 505 -57.84 17.88 3.55
CA TYR A 505 -57.95 17.80 2.09
C TYR A 505 -59.26 18.34 1.53
N SER A 506 -60.34 18.19 2.29
CA SER A 506 -61.66 18.71 1.91
C SER A 506 -61.68 20.24 1.91
N LEU A 507 -60.94 20.87 2.83
CA LEU A 507 -60.78 22.33 2.90
C LEU A 507 -59.84 22.85 1.81
N ASP A 508 -58.71 22.18 1.59
CA ASP A 508 -57.70 22.56 0.60
C ASP A 508 -58.24 22.53 -0.84
N ARG A 509 -59.18 21.60 -1.13
CA ARG A 509 -59.88 21.51 -2.42
C ARG A 509 -60.84 22.68 -2.68
N LEU A 510 -61.39 23.32 -1.64
CA LEU A 510 -62.24 24.51 -1.81
C LEU A 510 -61.44 25.71 -2.33
N ILE A 511 -60.13 25.72 -2.09
CA ILE A 511 -59.21 26.79 -2.48
C ILE A 511 -58.53 26.47 -3.84
N ALA A 512 -58.42 25.18 -4.20
CA ALA A 512 -57.72 24.69 -5.41
C ALA A 512 -58.60 24.56 -6.69
N ALA A 513 -59.59 25.44 -6.90
CA ALA A 513 -60.48 25.38 -8.06
C ALA A 513 -59.72 25.48 -9.40
N GLY A 514 -59.80 24.42 -10.24
CA GLY A 514 -59.18 24.36 -11.58
C GLY A 514 -57.84 23.60 -11.67
N LYS A 515 -57.37 22.98 -10.58
CA LYS A 515 -56.10 22.21 -10.55
C LYS A 515 -56.33 20.69 -10.77
N PRO A 516 -55.33 19.94 -11.26
CA PRO A 516 -55.41 18.48 -11.44
C PRO A 516 -55.66 17.74 -10.11
N GLN A 517 -56.44 16.66 -10.18
CA GLN A 517 -56.86 15.87 -9.01
C GLN A 517 -55.80 14.82 -8.64
N ALA A 518 -55.45 14.74 -7.36
CA ALA A 518 -54.56 13.71 -6.84
C ALA A 518 -55.16 12.30 -7.05
N THR A 519 -54.30 11.35 -7.39
CA THR A 519 -54.60 9.93 -7.48
C THR A 519 -54.79 9.29 -6.10
N VAL A 520 -55.39 8.10 -6.04
CA VAL A 520 -55.54 7.36 -4.76
C VAL A 520 -54.19 7.17 -4.07
N VAL A 521 -53.16 6.78 -4.81
CA VAL A 521 -51.80 6.60 -4.24
C VAL A 521 -51.25 7.90 -3.69
N GLU A 522 -51.38 9.02 -4.42
CA GLU A 522 -50.90 10.33 -3.95
C GLU A 522 -51.64 10.77 -2.67
N LEU A 523 -52.94 10.50 -2.59
CA LEU A 523 -53.76 10.82 -1.42
C LEU A 523 -53.32 10.04 -0.17
N LEU A 524 -53.05 8.74 -0.31
CA LEU A 524 -52.47 7.95 0.77
C LEU A 524 -51.10 8.49 1.15
N MET A 525 -50.24 8.74 0.15
CA MET A 525 -48.89 9.25 0.36
C MET A 525 -48.93 10.54 1.18
N MET A 526 -49.80 11.50 0.87
CA MET A 526 -49.96 12.77 1.61
C MET A 526 -50.52 12.60 3.03
N GLY A 527 -51.04 11.43 3.38
CA GLY A 527 -51.73 11.20 4.66
C GLY A 527 -53.16 11.70 4.70
N GLU A 528 -53.67 12.21 3.56
CA GLU A 528 -55.06 12.65 3.41
C GLU A 528 -56.03 11.47 3.33
N VAL A 529 -55.50 10.26 3.09
CA VAL A 529 -56.22 8.98 3.14
C VAL A 529 -55.50 8.00 4.03
N TYR A 530 -56.20 7.50 5.03
CA TYR A 530 -55.61 6.65 6.06
C TYR A 530 -56.63 5.65 6.61
N ILE A 531 -56.16 4.62 7.28
CA ILE A 531 -57.00 3.67 8.02
C ILE A 531 -56.94 4.06 9.49
N GLU A 532 -58.09 4.29 10.12
CA GLU A 532 -58.14 4.69 11.52
C GLU A 532 -57.52 3.61 12.43
N GLY A 533 -56.66 4.03 13.36
CA GLY A 533 -55.88 3.12 14.21
C GLY A 533 -54.59 2.57 13.59
N GLN A 534 -54.28 2.89 12.32
CA GLN A 534 -52.97 2.64 11.70
C GLN A 534 -52.20 3.96 11.49
N PRO A 535 -50.86 3.94 11.52
CA PRO A 535 -50.07 5.12 11.17
C PRO A 535 -50.36 5.53 9.71
N THR A 536 -50.42 6.84 9.47
CA THR A 536 -50.54 7.36 8.09
C THR A 536 -49.30 6.99 7.27
N ILE A 537 -49.39 7.01 5.94
CA ILE A 537 -48.20 6.72 5.10
C ILE A 537 -47.05 7.72 5.38
N PRO A 538 -47.26 9.04 5.56
CA PRO A 538 -46.21 9.94 6.03
C PRO A 538 -45.53 9.49 7.32
N ASP A 539 -46.32 9.15 8.36
CA ASP A 539 -45.78 8.75 9.66
C ASP A 539 -45.03 7.41 9.59
N ALA A 540 -45.58 6.46 8.83
CA ALA A 540 -44.98 5.16 8.59
C ALA A 540 -43.68 5.30 7.79
N TYR A 541 -43.63 6.18 6.78
CA TYR A 541 -42.43 6.48 6.02
C TYR A 541 -41.38 7.16 6.90
N ALA A 542 -41.72 8.20 7.64
CA ALA A 542 -40.79 8.90 8.54
C ALA A 542 -40.18 7.92 9.55
N SER A 543 -41.00 7.11 10.23
CA SER A 543 -40.54 6.11 11.19
C SER A 543 -39.70 4.99 10.55
N ALA A 544 -39.99 4.62 9.30
CA ALA A 544 -39.20 3.63 8.57
C ALA A 544 -37.87 4.21 8.08
N PHE A 545 -37.86 5.46 7.63
CA PHE A 545 -36.66 6.16 7.19
C PHE A 545 -35.72 6.47 8.36
N ASP A 546 -36.25 6.89 9.52
CA ASP A 546 -35.45 7.12 10.72
C ASP A 546 -34.77 5.82 11.19
N ARG A 547 -35.47 4.69 11.15
CA ARG A 547 -34.87 3.37 11.42
C ARG A 547 -33.80 3.00 10.40
N PHE A 548 -34.05 3.24 9.11
CA PHE A 548 -33.06 3.04 8.05
C PHE A 548 -31.79 3.88 8.31
N GLN A 549 -31.94 5.16 8.63
CA GLN A 549 -30.85 6.07 8.95
C GLN A 549 -30.07 5.57 10.17
N GLN A 550 -30.75 5.24 11.27
CA GLN A 550 -30.11 4.73 12.48
C GLN A 550 -29.33 3.44 12.23
N SER A 551 -29.92 2.48 11.50
CA SER A 551 -29.24 1.22 11.16
C SER A 551 -28.01 1.45 10.28
N LEU A 552 -28.12 2.33 9.26
CA LEU A 552 -27.00 2.60 8.36
C LEU A 552 -25.85 3.31 9.07
N VAL A 553 -26.16 4.34 9.88
CA VAL A 553 -25.16 5.07 10.67
C VAL A 553 -24.50 4.14 11.68
N SER A 554 -25.26 3.30 12.38
CA SER A 554 -24.73 2.36 13.36
C SER A 554 -23.80 1.32 12.71
N ALA A 555 -24.18 0.75 11.57
CA ALA A 555 -23.34 -0.20 10.84
C ALA A 555 -22.02 0.45 10.36
N GLN A 556 -22.11 1.66 9.79
CA GLN A 556 -20.93 2.41 9.36
C GLN A 556 -20.03 2.81 10.55
N ALA A 557 -20.63 3.21 11.67
CA ALA A 557 -19.92 3.56 12.89
C ALA A 557 -19.16 2.35 13.47
N SER A 558 -19.72 1.15 13.40
CA SER A 558 -19.02 -0.07 13.84
C SER A 558 -17.74 -0.33 13.05
N ILE A 559 -17.78 -0.17 11.72
CA ILE A 559 -16.59 -0.27 10.85
C ILE A 559 -15.56 0.80 11.24
N ILE A 560 -15.98 2.06 11.35
CA ILE A 560 -15.09 3.17 11.71
C ILE A 560 -14.44 2.92 13.08
N ARG A 561 -15.23 2.52 14.08
CA ARG A 561 -14.74 2.22 15.44
C ARG A 561 -13.65 1.16 15.42
N ARG A 562 -13.83 0.09 14.64
CA ARG A 562 -12.80 -0.94 14.45
C ARG A 562 -11.53 -0.32 13.83
N LEU A 563 -11.63 0.42 12.74
CA LEU A 563 -10.45 1.03 12.11
C LEU A 563 -9.69 1.96 13.06
N LEU A 564 -10.41 2.77 13.85
CA LEU A 564 -9.81 3.63 14.87
C LEU A 564 -9.11 2.82 15.98
N SER A 565 -9.63 1.64 16.35
CA SER A 565 -8.94 0.75 17.31
C SER A 565 -7.67 0.09 16.73
N GLU A 566 -7.64 -0.14 15.41
CA GLU A 566 -6.50 -0.74 14.70
C GLU A 566 -5.37 0.27 14.43
N MET A 567 -5.62 1.57 14.58
CA MET A 567 -4.59 2.61 14.55
C MET A 567 -3.47 2.36 15.57
N GLN A 568 -2.28 2.91 15.29
CA GLN A 568 -1.15 2.94 16.23
C GLN A 568 -1.56 3.56 17.55
N ALA A 569 -1.05 3.04 18.67
CA ALA A 569 -1.48 3.49 19.99
C ALA A 569 -1.20 4.99 20.19
N GLN A 570 -0.07 5.48 19.70
CA GLN A 570 0.28 6.90 19.76
C GLN A 570 -0.71 7.79 19.00
N HIS A 571 -1.07 7.42 17.76
CA HIS A 571 -2.02 8.17 16.95
C HIS A 571 -3.41 8.15 17.58
N ARG A 572 -3.86 6.99 18.07
CA ARG A 572 -5.13 6.85 18.78
C ARG A 572 -5.16 7.70 20.05
N ASN A 573 -4.12 7.65 20.88
CA ASN A 573 -4.03 8.47 22.09
C ASN A 573 -4.05 9.96 21.76
N THR A 574 -3.41 10.36 20.66
CA THR A 574 -3.43 11.76 20.21
C THR A 574 -4.83 12.19 19.80
N LEU A 575 -5.51 11.36 18.98
CA LEU A 575 -6.88 11.59 18.52
C LEU A 575 -7.86 11.74 19.70
N LEU A 576 -7.78 10.84 20.69
CA LEU A 576 -8.71 10.81 21.82
C LEU A 576 -8.46 11.91 22.87
N ASN A 577 -7.23 12.41 22.98
CA ASN A 577 -6.88 13.51 23.88
C ASN A 577 -6.91 14.88 23.19
N SER A 578 -7.58 14.99 22.04
CA SER A 578 -7.68 16.23 21.26
C SER A 578 -9.13 16.61 21.02
N THR A 579 -9.39 17.91 20.90
CA THR A 579 -10.62 18.41 20.29
C THR A 579 -10.50 18.24 18.78
N CYS A 580 -11.45 17.55 18.17
CA CYS A 580 -11.39 17.21 16.74
C CYS A 580 -12.63 17.70 15.98
N GLU A 581 -12.41 18.18 14.75
CA GLU A 581 -13.44 18.51 13.76
C GLU A 581 -13.36 17.50 12.62
N VAL A 582 -14.51 16.91 12.27
CA VAL A 582 -14.61 15.93 11.18
C VAL A 582 -15.13 16.64 9.93
N SER A 583 -14.46 16.42 8.81
CA SER A 583 -14.77 17.07 7.53
C SER A 583 -14.90 16.05 6.41
N ARG A 584 -15.87 16.26 5.52
CA ARG A 584 -15.84 15.70 4.18
C ARG A 584 -14.94 16.56 3.30
N VAL A 585 -14.46 16.03 2.18
CA VAL A 585 -13.54 16.77 1.29
C VAL A 585 -14.17 16.96 -0.07
N ARG A 586 -14.20 18.19 -0.57
CA ARG A 586 -14.70 18.54 -1.89
C ARG A 586 -13.56 18.75 -2.87
N PHE A 587 -13.69 18.18 -4.07
CA PHE A 587 -12.77 18.31 -5.19
C PHE A 587 -13.53 18.93 -6.38
N GLY A 588 -13.40 20.25 -6.54
CA GLY A 588 -14.18 20.99 -7.53
C GLY A 588 -15.68 20.88 -7.28
N ALA A 589 -16.42 20.27 -8.22
CA ALA A 589 -17.87 20.06 -8.12
C ALA A 589 -18.27 18.78 -7.39
N GLN A 590 -17.31 17.89 -7.10
CA GLN A 590 -17.56 16.59 -6.49
C GLN A 590 -17.23 16.63 -5.00
N GLU A 591 -18.03 15.98 -4.18
CA GLU A 591 -17.81 15.87 -2.74
C GLU A 591 -17.55 14.42 -2.37
N GLY A 592 -16.53 14.20 -1.54
CA GLY A 592 -16.13 12.89 -1.05
C GLY A 592 -17.21 12.28 -0.18
N THR A 593 -17.62 11.07 -0.55
CA THR A 593 -18.60 10.25 0.18
C THR A 593 -18.00 8.97 0.73
N GLN A 594 -16.70 8.73 0.50
CA GLN A 594 -16.00 7.50 0.89
C GLN A 594 -14.95 7.72 1.96
N GLY A 595 -14.65 8.98 2.29
CA GLY A 595 -13.57 9.36 3.18
C GLY A 595 -13.85 10.61 3.99
N LEU A 596 -13.16 10.71 5.13
CA LEU A 596 -13.20 11.84 6.04
C LEU A 596 -11.79 12.34 6.34
N PHE A 597 -11.69 13.64 6.53
CA PHE A 597 -10.52 14.32 7.05
C PHE A 597 -10.83 14.81 8.45
N ILE A 598 -9.94 14.54 9.40
CA ILE A 598 -10.12 14.92 10.80
C ILE A 598 -9.00 15.88 11.18
N ARG A 599 -9.38 17.07 11.65
CA ARG A 599 -8.46 18.06 12.21
C ARG A 599 -8.54 18.02 13.72
N CYS A 600 -7.41 17.93 14.41
CA CYS A 600 -7.37 17.82 15.86
C CYS A 600 -6.40 18.84 16.49
N GLN A 601 -6.80 19.40 17.64
CA GLN A 601 -6.00 20.26 18.51
C GLN A 601 -5.92 19.62 19.91
N GLN A 602 -4.71 19.43 20.43
CA GLN A 602 -4.50 18.68 21.67
C GLN A 602 -5.11 19.39 22.88
N GLY A 603 -5.94 18.69 23.67
CA GLY A 603 -6.68 19.26 24.81
C GLY A 603 -8.10 19.73 24.46
N ASP A 604 -8.73 20.42 25.41
CA ASP A 604 -10.06 21.01 25.22
C ASP A 604 -9.95 22.39 24.58
N HIS A 605 -10.25 22.46 23.29
CA HIS A 605 -10.21 23.65 22.47
C HIS A 605 -11.59 24.03 21.93
N ARG A 606 -12.67 23.51 22.50
CA ARG A 606 -14.03 23.76 21.96
C ARG A 606 -14.41 25.25 21.88
N SER A 607 -13.80 26.11 22.71
CA SER A 607 -14.04 27.55 22.73
C SER A 607 -13.15 28.35 21.78
N ASP A 608 -11.99 27.83 21.40
CA ASP A 608 -10.96 28.55 20.64
C ASP A 608 -10.44 27.78 19.41
N PHE A 609 -11.07 26.66 19.05
CA PHE A 609 -10.65 25.76 17.97
C PHE A 609 -10.40 26.50 16.64
N HIS A 610 -11.32 27.37 16.25
CA HIS A 610 -11.23 28.14 15.00
C HIS A 610 -10.24 29.32 15.08
N GLY A 611 -9.60 29.54 16.23
CA GLY A 611 -8.50 30.48 16.39
C GLY A 611 -7.18 29.96 15.84
N HIS A 612 -7.04 28.63 15.64
CA HIS A 612 -5.84 27.97 15.10
C HIS A 612 -4.53 28.41 15.77
N SER A 613 -4.59 28.60 17.10
CA SER A 613 -3.50 29.15 17.93
C SER A 613 -2.50 28.10 18.42
N VAL A 614 -2.79 26.83 18.20
CA VAL A 614 -2.00 25.69 18.66
C VAL A 614 -1.63 24.77 17.50
N ASN A 615 -0.65 23.90 17.72
CA ASN A 615 -0.25 22.91 16.72
C ASN A 615 -1.38 21.92 16.45
N GLU A 616 -1.68 21.74 15.17
CA GLU A 616 -2.72 20.84 14.70
C GLU A 616 -2.13 19.52 14.22
N ARG A 617 -2.95 18.47 14.35
CA ARG A 617 -2.68 17.16 13.76
C ARG A 617 -3.85 16.73 12.89
N PHE A 618 -3.53 16.00 11.84
CA PHE A 618 -4.48 15.66 10.79
C PHE A 618 -4.55 14.15 10.61
N PHE A 619 -5.77 13.65 10.48
CA PHE A 619 -6.02 12.23 10.26
C PHE A 619 -6.94 12.05 9.05
N GLU A 620 -6.78 10.91 8.40
CA GLU A 620 -7.66 10.45 7.34
C GLU A 620 -8.34 9.16 7.76
N LEU A 621 -9.60 9.02 7.34
CA LEU A 621 -10.42 7.84 7.59
C LEU A 621 -11.16 7.48 6.31
N ILE A 622 -10.80 6.35 5.70
CA ILE A 622 -11.38 5.80 4.47
C ILE A 622 -11.93 4.39 4.76
N PRO A 623 -13.20 4.27 5.22
CA PRO A 623 -13.74 3.00 5.69
C PRO A 623 -13.69 1.88 4.65
N ALA A 624 -14.09 2.17 3.41
CA ALA A 624 -14.16 1.20 2.31
C ALA A 624 -12.79 0.61 1.91
N ALA A 625 -11.70 1.29 2.27
CA ALA A 625 -10.32 0.82 2.05
C ALA A 625 -9.69 0.23 3.32
N GLY A 626 -10.38 0.30 4.46
CA GLY A 626 -9.84 -0.10 5.76
C GLY A 626 -8.71 0.81 6.26
N VAL A 627 -8.73 2.09 5.91
CA VAL A 627 -7.64 3.04 6.25
C VAL A 627 -8.09 4.00 7.35
N ALA A 628 -7.27 4.09 8.40
CA ALA A 628 -7.33 5.14 9.41
C ALA A 628 -5.90 5.47 9.87
N GLY A 629 -5.49 6.73 9.82
CA GLY A 629 -4.11 7.10 10.11
C GLY A 629 -3.84 8.59 10.15
N GLU A 630 -2.70 8.98 10.74
CA GLU A 630 -2.20 10.36 10.68
C GLU A 630 -1.71 10.67 9.25
N VAL A 631 -1.99 11.87 8.76
CA VAL A 631 -1.60 12.34 7.43
C VAL A 631 -0.87 13.68 7.51
N HIS A 632 0.02 13.93 6.56
CA HIS A 632 0.70 15.21 6.48
C HIS A 632 -0.17 16.23 5.71
N GLN A 633 -0.53 17.32 6.38
CA GLN A 633 -1.25 18.42 5.75
C GLN A 633 -0.84 19.75 6.41
N ALA A 634 -1.11 20.87 5.73
CA ALA A 634 -0.85 22.20 6.25
C ALA A 634 -1.93 23.18 5.81
N PHE A 635 -2.06 24.30 6.53
CA PHE A 635 -3.00 25.38 6.27
C PHE A 635 -2.28 26.72 6.46
N THR A 636 -2.70 27.75 5.72
CA THR A 636 -2.23 29.13 5.95
C THR A 636 -3.38 29.93 6.54
N TYR A 637 -3.31 30.22 7.82
CA TYR A 637 -4.33 31.02 8.52
C TYR A 637 -4.06 32.53 8.45
N GLU A 638 -2.85 32.93 8.07
CA GLU A 638 -2.50 34.33 7.84
C GLU A 638 -3.10 34.82 6.52
N VAL A 639 -4.11 35.69 6.63
CA VAL A 639 -4.72 36.36 5.49
C VAL A 639 -4.35 37.84 5.55
N GLU A 640 -3.81 38.37 4.45
CA GLU A 640 -3.50 39.80 4.34
C GLU A 640 -4.71 40.66 4.73
N GLY A 641 -4.45 41.59 5.66
CA GLY A 641 -5.44 42.55 6.15
C GLY A 641 -6.02 43.41 5.04
N VAL A 642 -7.15 44.05 5.31
CA VAL A 642 -7.70 45.04 4.39
C VAL A 642 -6.75 46.25 4.35
N THR A 643 -6.15 46.51 3.19
CA THR A 643 -5.40 47.75 2.97
C THR A 643 -6.36 48.90 2.71
N TRP A 644 -6.23 49.93 3.54
CA TRP A 644 -7.02 51.17 3.45
C TRP A 644 -6.14 52.24 2.83
N SER A 645 -6.30 52.49 1.52
CA SER A 645 -5.61 53.58 0.83
C SER A 645 -6.60 54.71 0.52
N GLY A 646 -6.55 55.78 1.32
CA GLY A 646 -7.37 56.98 1.13
C GLY A 646 -8.82 56.88 1.65
N THR A 647 -9.60 57.94 1.44
CA THR A 647 -11.00 58.04 1.84
C THR A 647 -11.87 57.23 0.86
N ILE A 648 -12.57 56.20 1.35
CA ILE A 648 -13.46 55.36 0.53
C ILE A 648 -14.91 55.38 1.06
N PRO A 649 -15.92 55.15 0.21
CA PRO A 649 -17.33 55.04 0.63
C PRO A 649 -17.56 53.90 1.63
N ILE A 650 -18.53 54.06 2.55
CA ILE A 650 -18.87 53.05 3.58
C ILE A 650 -19.30 51.71 2.96
N THR A 651 -20.02 51.74 1.84
CA THR A 651 -20.44 50.53 1.10
C THR A 651 -19.24 49.73 0.60
N GLU A 652 -18.20 50.41 0.12
CA GLU A 652 -16.97 49.76 -0.34
C GLU A 652 -16.14 49.25 0.86
N ALA A 653 -16.08 50.00 1.96
CA ALA A 653 -15.46 49.54 3.19
C ALA A 653 -16.09 48.24 3.73
N LEU A 654 -17.42 48.17 3.73
CA LEU A 654 -18.18 46.96 4.10
C LEU A 654 -17.89 45.81 3.15
N SER A 655 -17.88 46.06 1.84
CA SER A 655 -17.55 45.04 0.82
C SER A 655 -16.13 44.49 0.99
N ARG A 656 -15.12 45.36 1.21
CA ARG A 656 -13.74 44.94 1.46
C ARG A 656 -13.60 44.13 2.75
N LYS A 657 -14.31 44.53 3.81
CA LYS A 657 -14.37 43.78 5.08
C LYS A 657 -14.99 42.39 4.88
N GLN A 658 -16.12 42.31 4.17
CA GLN A 658 -16.76 41.03 3.84
C GLN A 658 -15.85 40.15 2.96
N ALA A 659 -15.17 40.72 1.97
CA ALA A 659 -14.24 39.99 1.12
C ALA A 659 -13.04 39.45 1.90
N HIS A 660 -12.51 40.22 2.86
CA HIS A 660 -11.46 39.75 3.77
C HIS A 660 -11.96 38.63 4.69
N GLN A 661 -13.16 38.76 5.25
CA GLN A 661 -13.79 37.71 6.06
C GLN A 661 -13.95 36.40 5.26
N ARG A 662 -14.44 36.46 4.02
CA ARG A 662 -14.52 35.29 3.12
C ARG A 662 -13.16 34.67 2.83
N ARG A 663 -12.08 35.47 2.77
CA ARG A 663 -10.72 34.94 2.60
C ARG A 663 -10.25 34.19 3.84
N ILE A 664 -10.55 34.69 5.03
CA ILE A 664 -10.26 33.99 6.30
C ILE A 664 -11.01 32.66 6.35
N GLU A 665 -12.32 32.69 6.08
CA GLU A 665 -13.17 31.48 6.05
C GLU A 665 -12.69 30.48 5.00
N LYS A 666 -12.29 30.95 3.81
CA LYS A 666 -11.74 30.07 2.77
C LYS A 666 -10.40 29.46 3.18
N ALA A 667 -9.54 30.24 3.82
CA ALA A 667 -8.22 29.81 4.24
C ALA A 667 -8.30 28.69 5.29
N SER A 668 -9.26 28.76 6.23
CA SER A 668 -9.42 27.75 7.27
C SER A 668 -9.90 26.39 6.77
N VAL A 669 -10.48 26.32 5.57
CA VAL A 669 -10.99 25.08 4.95
C VAL A 669 -10.22 24.63 3.71
N THR A 670 -9.16 25.34 3.30
CA THR A 670 -8.38 25.00 2.11
C THR A 670 -7.01 24.45 2.52
N PRO A 671 -6.80 23.12 2.43
CA PRO A 671 -5.49 22.54 2.68
C PRO A 671 -4.46 22.99 1.64
N LEU A 672 -3.19 23.11 2.04
CA LEU A 672 -2.11 23.56 1.17
C LEU A 672 -1.58 22.46 0.25
N TRP A 673 -1.50 21.22 0.75
CA TRP A 673 -1.03 20.09 -0.02
C TRP A 673 -2.20 19.37 -0.70
N PRO A 674 -2.00 18.83 -1.92
CA PRO A 674 -3.02 18.05 -2.58
C PRO A 674 -3.36 16.79 -1.77
N MET A 675 -4.58 16.29 -1.94
CA MET A 675 -5.10 15.10 -1.28
C MET A 675 -5.40 14.02 -2.31
N ASP A 676 -5.48 12.75 -1.88
CA ASP A 676 -5.83 11.64 -2.76
C ASP A 676 -7.32 11.65 -3.10
N SER A 677 -7.69 12.31 -4.20
CA SER A 677 -9.10 12.44 -4.60
C SER A 677 -9.79 11.09 -4.81
N ASP A 678 -9.07 10.06 -5.27
CA ASP A 678 -9.62 8.72 -5.46
C ASP A 678 -9.99 8.06 -4.11
N ALA A 679 -9.24 8.33 -3.03
CA ALA A 679 -9.56 7.85 -1.69
C ALA A 679 -10.91 8.39 -1.20
N TYR A 680 -11.10 9.71 -1.27
CA TYR A 680 -12.31 10.37 -0.77
C TYR A 680 -13.54 10.18 -1.66
N LEU A 681 -13.37 10.14 -2.99
CA LEU A 681 -14.48 10.03 -3.95
C LEU A 681 -14.87 8.58 -4.21
N ASN A 682 -13.90 7.67 -4.32
CA ASN A 682 -14.09 6.31 -4.80
C ASN A 682 -13.76 5.22 -3.75
N GLY A 683 -13.17 5.60 -2.61
CA GLY A 683 -12.75 4.63 -1.59
C GLY A 683 -11.52 3.82 -2.01
N THR A 684 -10.79 4.27 -3.03
CA THR A 684 -9.60 3.60 -3.55
C THR A 684 -8.37 4.40 -3.17
N VAL A 685 -7.65 3.93 -2.15
CA VAL A 685 -6.51 4.64 -1.56
C VAL A 685 -5.23 4.28 -2.29
N SER A 686 -4.37 5.28 -2.51
CA SER A 686 -3.00 5.08 -2.99
C SER A 686 -2.20 4.21 -2.01
N ARG A 687 -1.34 3.33 -2.55
CA ARG A 687 -0.48 2.52 -1.70
C ARG A 687 0.50 3.36 -0.90
N SER A 688 0.98 4.47 -1.49
CA SER A 688 1.88 5.39 -0.82
C SER A 688 1.12 6.52 -0.12
N ALA A 689 1.58 6.87 1.08
CA ALA A 689 1.11 8.05 1.81
C ALA A 689 1.71 9.37 1.29
N ILE A 690 2.72 9.30 0.41
CA ILE A 690 3.46 10.46 -0.12
C ILE A 690 3.22 10.64 -1.62
N ALA A 691 3.07 9.55 -2.37
CA ALA A 691 2.84 9.57 -3.82
C ALA A 691 1.41 9.11 -4.15
N TYR A 692 0.47 10.07 -4.24
CA TYR A 692 -0.92 9.81 -4.59
C TYR A 692 -1.10 9.51 -6.08
N HIS A 693 -2.04 8.62 -6.40
CA HIS A 693 -2.43 8.30 -7.78
C HIS A 693 -3.11 9.47 -8.49
N ARG A 694 -4.03 10.16 -7.80
CA ARG A 694 -4.72 11.37 -8.30
C ARG A 694 -4.70 12.49 -7.27
N PRO A 695 -3.56 13.17 -7.09
CA PRO A 695 -3.45 14.32 -6.20
C PRO A 695 -4.29 15.48 -6.73
N GLN A 696 -5.22 15.99 -5.92
CA GLN A 696 -6.02 17.17 -6.25
C GLN A 696 -6.17 18.10 -5.04
N PRO A 697 -6.30 19.42 -5.24
CA PRO A 697 -6.63 20.35 -4.16
C PRO A 697 -8.03 20.04 -3.62
N GLY A 698 -8.13 19.86 -2.30
CA GLY A 698 -9.39 19.66 -1.60
C GLY A 698 -9.93 20.96 -0.99
N THR A 699 -11.20 20.97 -0.62
CA THR A 699 -11.80 21.97 0.28
C THR A 699 -12.61 21.23 1.32
N LEU A 700 -12.37 21.52 2.60
CA LEU A 700 -13.04 20.85 3.70
C LEU A 700 -14.50 21.32 3.80
N VAL A 701 -15.37 20.36 4.10
CA VAL A 701 -16.78 20.55 4.42
C VAL A 701 -16.96 20.06 5.86
N PRO A 702 -16.79 20.94 6.85
CA PRO A 702 -16.83 20.56 8.26
C PRO A 702 -18.24 20.14 8.69
N SER A 703 -18.33 19.25 9.67
CA SER A 703 -19.60 18.88 10.32
C SER A 703 -20.19 20.01 11.16
N GLY A 704 -19.37 20.98 11.58
CA GLY A 704 -19.72 22.02 12.55
C GLY A 704 -19.71 21.55 14.01
N ASP A 705 -19.76 20.24 14.25
CA ASP A 705 -19.66 19.64 15.57
C ASP A 705 -18.20 19.40 15.97
N LEU A 706 -17.75 20.03 17.07
CA LEU A 706 -16.46 19.75 17.70
C LEU A 706 -16.58 18.56 18.66
N ILE A 707 -15.68 17.60 18.52
CA ILE A 707 -15.69 16.33 19.26
C ILE A 707 -14.56 16.37 20.29
N PHE A 708 -14.92 16.34 21.57
CA PHE A 708 -13.97 16.16 22.69
C PHE A 708 -14.69 15.42 23.82
N GLN A 709 -14.08 14.36 24.35
CA GLN A 709 -14.56 13.67 25.53
C GLN A 709 -13.49 13.68 26.62
N ALA A 710 -13.73 14.45 27.67
CA ALA A 710 -12.94 14.38 28.90
C ALA A 710 -13.33 13.12 29.68
N ASP A 711 -12.34 12.44 30.27
CA ASP A 711 -12.50 11.37 31.26
C ASP A 711 -13.33 10.15 30.80
N ALA A 712 -13.59 9.99 29.51
CA ALA A 712 -14.21 8.79 28.94
C ALA A 712 -13.18 7.66 28.84
N ASP A 713 -13.63 6.41 29.06
CA ASP A 713 -12.81 5.26 28.71
C ASP A 713 -12.59 5.20 27.19
N GLN A 714 -11.50 4.54 26.79
CA GLN A 714 -11.08 4.51 25.39
C GLN A 714 -12.19 4.00 24.44
N GLN A 715 -12.98 3.01 24.87
CA GLN A 715 -14.00 2.41 24.02
C GLN A 715 -15.16 3.37 23.79
N SER A 716 -15.65 4.02 24.85
CA SER A 716 -16.72 5.02 24.77
C SER A 716 -16.31 6.22 23.90
N ALA A 717 -15.07 6.67 24.03
CA ALA A 717 -14.55 7.78 23.24
C ALA A 717 -14.44 7.43 21.74
N LEU A 718 -13.96 6.22 21.42
CA LEU A 718 -13.92 5.72 20.04
C LEU A 718 -15.32 5.57 19.45
N GLU A 719 -16.27 5.04 20.22
CA GLU A 719 -17.66 4.88 19.78
C GLU A 719 -18.32 6.23 19.50
N HIS A 720 -18.09 7.23 20.35
CA HIS A 720 -18.64 8.57 20.14
C HIS A 720 -18.09 9.22 18.85
N LEU A 721 -16.76 9.18 18.66
CA LEU A 721 -16.13 9.69 17.46
C LEU A 721 -16.60 8.95 16.21
N ALA A 722 -16.69 7.62 16.27
CA ALA A 722 -17.13 6.80 15.14
C ALA A 722 -18.57 7.09 14.73
N ASN A 723 -19.48 7.29 15.67
CA ASN A 723 -20.87 7.67 15.40
C ASN A 723 -20.96 9.04 14.73
N LYS A 724 -20.23 10.04 15.24
CA LYS A 724 -20.20 11.38 14.64
C LYS A 724 -19.58 11.37 13.24
N ALA A 725 -18.50 10.62 13.05
CA ALA A 725 -17.88 10.44 11.75
C ALA A 725 -18.83 9.75 10.75
N ALA A 726 -19.46 8.63 11.14
CA ALA A 726 -20.42 7.91 10.31
C ALA A 726 -21.60 8.79 9.88
N ALA A 727 -22.18 9.52 10.82
CA ALA A 727 -23.28 10.45 10.54
C ALA A 727 -22.86 11.50 9.52
N HIS A 728 -21.70 12.15 9.70
CA HIS A 728 -21.22 13.17 8.76
C HIS A 728 -20.87 12.62 7.38
N LEU A 729 -20.28 11.42 7.31
CA LEU A 729 -19.96 10.77 6.05
C LEU A 729 -21.22 10.48 5.21
N LEU A 730 -22.28 10.03 5.89
CA LEU A 730 -23.54 9.61 5.26
C LEU A 730 -24.54 10.75 5.07
N ASP A 731 -24.33 11.90 5.70
CA ASP A 731 -25.28 13.03 5.79
C ASP A 731 -25.91 13.39 4.44
N ARG A 732 -25.10 13.77 3.45
CA ARG A 732 -25.58 14.12 2.10
C ARG A 732 -26.24 12.94 1.38
N PHE A 733 -25.78 11.71 1.60
CA PHE A 733 -26.41 10.53 1.04
C PHE A 733 -27.81 10.34 1.65
N LEU A 734 -27.96 10.50 2.96
CA LEU A 734 -29.23 10.39 3.68
C LEU A 734 -30.20 11.48 3.25
N GLU A 735 -29.76 12.73 3.10
CA GLU A 735 -30.58 13.82 2.58
C GLU A 735 -31.11 13.51 1.17
N GLN A 736 -30.22 13.10 0.26
CA GLN A 736 -30.58 12.77 -1.11
C GLN A 736 -31.48 11.53 -1.18
N SER A 737 -31.20 10.50 -0.38
CA SER A 737 -32.00 9.29 -0.27
C SER A 737 -33.40 9.61 0.25
N LYS A 738 -33.52 10.48 1.26
CA LYS A 738 -34.80 10.94 1.80
C LYS A 738 -35.61 11.66 0.73
N ALA A 739 -34.99 12.58 0.00
CA ALA A 739 -35.66 13.32 -1.07
C ALA A 739 -36.12 12.39 -2.22
N LEU A 740 -35.28 11.43 -2.60
CA LEU A 740 -35.59 10.47 -3.67
C LEU A 740 -36.75 9.53 -3.30
N HIS A 741 -36.76 9.00 -2.07
CA HIS A 741 -37.73 8.01 -1.63
C HIS A 741 -38.98 8.60 -0.94
N LEU A 742 -39.00 9.91 -0.70
CA LEU A 742 -40.19 10.65 -0.28
C LEU A 742 -41.23 10.70 -1.41
N HIS A 743 -40.80 10.62 -2.67
CA HIS A 743 -41.68 10.74 -3.84
C HIS A 743 -42.66 11.91 -3.71
N GLU A 744 -42.12 13.11 -3.48
CA GLU A 744 -42.94 14.31 -3.30
C GLU A 744 -43.95 14.45 -4.44
N THR A 745 -45.24 14.45 -4.09
CA THR A 745 -46.32 14.43 -5.08
C THR A 745 -46.40 15.77 -5.80
N GLU A 746 -46.93 15.81 -7.02
CA GLU A 746 -47.13 17.09 -7.73
C GLU A 746 -48.03 18.05 -6.94
N TRP A 747 -48.96 17.49 -6.15
CA TRP A 747 -49.80 18.23 -5.22
C TRP A 747 -48.98 18.93 -4.11
N GLU A 748 -48.08 18.20 -3.44
CA GLU A 748 -47.19 18.77 -2.41
C GLU A 748 -46.30 19.89 -2.96
N LYS A 749 -45.75 19.72 -4.17
CA LYS A 749 -44.91 20.75 -4.82
C LYS A 749 -45.66 22.04 -5.13
N ILE A 750 -46.91 21.94 -5.61
CA ILE A 750 -47.75 23.09 -5.92
C ILE A 750 -48.02 23.91 -4.65
N TRP A 751 -48.33 23.23 -3.55
CA TRP A 751 -48.66 23.87 -2.27
C TRP A 751 -47.44 24.39 -1.51
N ALA A 752 -46.28 23.72 -1.62
CA ALA A 752 -45.02 24.24 -1.10
C ALA A 752 -44.66 25.57 -1.77
N ARG A 753 -44.80 25.66 -3.10
CA ARG A 753 -44.55 26.88 -3.88
C ARG A 753 -45.52 28.01 -3.56
N GLU A 754 -46.79 27.70 -3.28
CA GLU A 754 -47.78 28.69 -2.84
C GLU A 754 -47.53 29.20 -1.41
N ARG A 755 -47.03 28.35 -0.49
CA ARG A 755 -46.60 28.78 0.86
C ARG A 755 -45.35 29.65 0.83
N GLU A 756 -44.39 29.35 -0.05
CA GLU A 756 -43.22 30.19 -0.28
C GLU A 756 -43.61 31.56 -0.83
N PHE A 757 -44.54 31.59 -1.80
CA PHE A 757 -45.08 32.83 -2.36
C PHE A 757 -45.89 33.62 -1.32
N ALA A 758 -46.61 32.94 -0.43
CA ALA A 758 -47.33 33.56 0.68
C ALA A 758 -46.39 34.13 1.76
N ASP A 759 -45.28 33.46 2.08
CA ASP A 759 -44.25 33.98 3.01
C ASP A 759 -43.50 35.18 2.37
N MET A 760 -43.18 35.09 1.07
CA MET A 760 -42.59 36.19 0.31
C MET A 760 -43.53 37.41 0.22
N ALA A 761 -44.82 37.18 -0.05
CA ALA A 761 -45.83 38.22 -0.08
C ALA A 761 -46.11 38.81 1.31
N ALA A 762 -46.11 37.99 2.37
CA ALA A 762 -46.24 38.46 3.75
C ALA A 762 -45.05 39.32 4.17
N ARG A 763 -43.82 38.97 3.75
CA ARG A 763 -42.61 39.79 3.94
C ARG A 763 -42.66 41.12 3.18
N LEU A 764 -43.36 41.18 2.04
CA LEU A 764 -43.51 42.38 1.22
C LEU A 764 -44.62 43.32 1.72
N ILE A 765 -45.68 42.76 2.32
CA ILE A 765 -46.93 43.47 2.65
C ILE A 765 -47.01 43.87 4.13
N ILE A 766 -46.36 43.13 5.04
CA ILE A 766 -46.44 43.35 6.49
C ILE A 766 -45.08 43.90 6.99
N PRO A 767 -44.99 45.22 7.31
CA PRO A 767 -43.78 45.79 7.89
C PRO A 767 -43.40 45.06 9.18
N PHE A 768 -42.13 44.71 9.34
CA PHE A 768 -41.56 44.03 10.52
C PHE A 768 -41.96 42.55 10.75
N TYR A 769 -42.71 41.91 9.84
CA TYR A 769 -43.07 40.48 9.95
C TYR A 769 -41.85 39.54 10.00
N GLY A 770 -40.80 39.83 9.20
CA GLY A 770 -39.53 39.10 9.25
C GLY A 770 -38.87 39.17 10.63
N CYS A 771 -38.76 40.37 11.21
CA CYS A 771 -38.15 40.56 12.53
C CYS A 771 -38.93 39.87 13.68
N ILE A 772 -40.25 39.74 13.59
CA ILE A 772 -41.08 39.07 14.61
C ILE A 772 -40.95 37.55 14.50
N LYS A 773 -40.86 37.01 13.28
CA LYS A 773 -40.67 35.58 13.03
C LYS A 773 -39.26 35.13 13.44
N ASP A 774 -38.24 35.93 13.14
CA ASP A 774 -36.84 35.67 13.50
C ASP A 774 -36.61 35.76 15.03
N LEU A 775 -37.38 36.60 15.76
CA LEU A 775 -37.38 36.62 17.23
C LEU A 775 -38.11 35.43 17.86
N ALA A 776 -39.14 34.89 17.20
CA ALA A 776 -39.95 33.78 17.69
C ALA A 776 -39.31 32.40 17.44
N SER A 777 -38.43 32.27 16.44
CA SER A 777 -37.69 31.05 16.13
C SER A 777 -36.39 30.87 16.93
N GLY A 778 -36.05 31.82 17.81
CA GLY A 778 -34.89 31.70 18.71
C GLY A 778 -33.53 31.84 18.05
N ASP A 779 -33.48 32.31 16.79
CA ASP A 779 -32.24 32.36 16.02
C ASP A 779 -31.48 33.67 16.32
N ARG A 780 -30.43 33.59 17.16
CA ARG A 780 -29.49 34.69 17.37
C ARG A 780 -28.26 34.49 16.49
N SER A 781 -28.41 34.68 15.19
CA SER A 781 -27.27 34.82 14.29
C SER A 781 -27.57 35.86 13.20
N GLY A 782 -26.84 36.97 13.24
CA GLY A 782 -26.98 38.05 12.28
C GLY A 782 -26.20 37.76 11.01
N SER A 783 -26.83 37.16 10.00
CA SER A 783 -26.51 37.36 8.58
C SER A 783 -27.50 36.62 7.67
N VAL A 784 -28.51 37.33 7.18
CA VAL A 784 -29.23 36.94 5.95
C VAL A 784 -29.38 38.19 5.09
N ILE A 785 -28.86 38.12 3.87
CA ILE A 785 -29.49 38.48 2.58
C ILE A 785 -28.38 38.47 1.51
N LEU A 786 -28.43 37.51 0.57
CA LEU A 786 -28.40 37.83 -0.87
C LEU A 786 -29.00 36.68 -1.69
N ASP A 787 -29.75 37.12 -2.69
CA ASP A 787 -30.69 36.43 -3.56
C ASP A 787 -30.13 35.42 -4.58
N CYS A 788 -31.06 34.57 -5.01
CA CYS A 788 -31.27 34.05 -6.36
C CYS A 788 -30.56 34.83 -7.48
N VAL A 789 -29.57 34.20 -8.12
CA VAL A 789 -29.53 33.95 -9.57
C VAL A 789 -28.65 32.71 -9.79
N THR A 790 -29.23 31.62 -10.27
CA THR A 790 -28.60 30.70 -11.25
C THR A 790 -29.70 29.89 -11.92
N ASP A 791 -30.07 30.34 -13.11
CA ASP A 791 -30.88 29.57 -14.04
C ASP A 791 -30.08 28.41 -14.65
N LEU A 792 -30.75 27.26 -14.75
CA LEU A 792 -30.72 26.36 -15.90
C LEU A 792 -29.35 25.82 -16.37
N ALA A 793 -28.83 24.79 -15.70
CA ALA A 793 -27.85 23.86 -16.28
C ALA A 793 -27.91 22.42 -15.71
N PHE A 794 -29.09 21.90 -15.38
CA PHE A 794 -29.26 20.50 -14.91
C PHE A 794 -29.97 19.58 -15.91
N ALA A 795 -29.90 19.87 -17.21
CA ALA A 795 -30.50 19.04 -18.26
C ALA A 795 -29.56 17.97 -18.87
N LEU A 796 -28.31 17.82 -18.40
CA LEU A 796 -27.36 16.85 -18.98
C LEU A 796 -26.52 16.11 -17.93
N ILE A 797 -27.15 15.59 -16.88
CA ILE A 797 -26.59 14.46 -16.13
C ILE A 797 -27.44 13.25 -16.51
N PRO A 798 -26.88 12.22 -17.16
CA PRO A 798 -27.65 11.04 -17.52
C PRO A 798 -28.14 10.37 -16.23
N LEU A 799 -29.46 10.43 -16.02
CA LEU A 799 -30.22 9.83 -14.92
C LEU A 799 -29.97 8.33 -14.71
N GLY A 800 -29.23 7.68 -15.62
CA GLY A 800 -28.77 6.30 -15.52
C GLY A 800 -27.52 6.03 -14.66
N GLN A 801 -26.85 7.05 -14.09
CA GLN A 801 -25.67 6.82 -13.23
C GLN A 801 -25.96 6.79 -11.72
N PHE A 802 -27.12 7.25 -11.26
CA PHE A 802 -27.42 7.39 -9.83
C PHE A 802 -28.07 6.17 -9.17
N ALA A 803 -28.73 5.29 -9.93
CA ALA A 803 -29.10 3.96 -9.43
C ALA A 803 -27.85 3.05 -9.18
N GLY A 804 -26.68 3.47 -9.67
CA GLY A 804 -25.40 2.81 -9.44
C GLY A 804 -24.63 3.31 -8.21
N SER A 805 -25.05 4.38 -7.53
CA SER A 805 -24.28 4.96 -6.41
C SER A 805 -24.50 4.23 -5.08
N THR A 806 -25.72 3.73 -4.82
CA THR A 806 -26.00 2.82 -3.70
C THR A 806 -25.24 1.50 -3.86
N ALA A 807 -24.99 1.10 -5.12
CA ALA A 807 -24.19 -0.06 -5.44
C ALA A 807 -22.68 0.21 -5.38
N ARG A 808 -22.18 1.46 -5.44
CA ARG A 808 -20.73 1.78 -5.42
C ARG A 808 -20.15 2.16 -4.07
N ILE A 809 -20.97 2.62 -3.12
CA ILE A 809 -20.57 2.64 -1.69
C ILE A 809 -20.28 1.20 -1.21
N ILE A 810 -20.72 0.18 -1.96
CA ILE A 810 -20.68 -1.22 -1.57
C ILE A 810 -20.00 -2.15 -2.62
N LEU A 811 -19.62 -1.67 -3.81
CA LEU A 811 -18.98 -2.52 -4.84
C LEU A 811 -17.62 -1.98 -5.28
N ARG A 812 -16.59 -2.73 -4.84
CA ARG A 812 -15.21 -2.86 -5.35
C ARG A 812 -14.17 -1.96 -4.70
N ALA A 813 -13.27 -2.55 -3.92
CA ALA A 813 -12.15 -3.34 -4.46
C ALA A 813 -11.36 -4.12 -3.38
N GLY A 814 -11.41 -3.71 -2.10
CA GLY A 814 -10.74 -4.40 -0.98
C GLY A 814 -11.64 -5.30 -0.12
N GLU A 815 -12.88 -4.89 0.13
CA GLU A 815 -13.74 -5.54 1.15
C GLU A 815 -14.38 -6.86 0.71
N MET A 816 -14.72 -7.06 -0.57
CA MET A 816 -15.23 -8.37 -1.02
C MET A 816 -14.19 -9.49 -0.86
N SER A 817 -12.89 -9.17 -0.96
CA SER A 817 -11.85 -10.14 -0.60
C SER A 817 -11.84 -10.40 0.90
N VAL A 818 -11.87 -9.36 1.75
CA VAL A 818 -11.79 -9.53 3.21
C VAL A 818 -13.02 -10.20 3.80
N GLU A 819 -14.23 -9.97 3.27
CA GLU A 819 -15.45 -10.68 3.70
C GLU A 819 -15.36 -12.17 3.40
N SER A 820 -14.96 -12.52 2.17
CA SER A 820 -14.73 -13.92 1.80
C SER A 820 -13.60 -14.53 2.64
N VAL A 821 -12.50 -13.81 2.84
CA VAL A 821 -11.38 -14.23 3.70
C VAL A 821 -11.86 -14.47 5.12
N ALA A 822 -12.57 -13.53 5.74
CA ALA A 822 -13.02 -13.60 7.12
C ALA A 822 -14.00 -14.75 7.35
N ARG A 823 -14.97 -14.94 6.43
CA ARG A 823 -15.94 -16.05 6.53
C ARG A 823 -15.30 -17.42 6.33
N LEU A 824 -14.41 -17.55 5.33
CA LEU A 824 -13.73 -18.80 5.02
C LEU A 824 -12.75 -19.18 6.15
N THR A 825 -11.98 -18.20 6.63
CA THR A 825 -11.01 -18.34 7.72
C THR A 825 -11.71 -18.59 9.06
N GLY A 826 -12.76 -17.84 9.41
CA GLY A 826 -13.44 -17.99 10.71
C GLY A 826 -14.00 -19.40 10.94
N LYS A 827 -14.54 -20.04 9.88
CA LYS A 827 -14.96 -21.46 9.96
C LYS A 827 -13.78 -22.37 10.29
N ALA A 828 -12.64 -22.20 9.62
CA ALA A 828 -11.44 -23.00 9.87
C ALA A 828 -10.84 -22.74 11.28
N VAL A 829 -10.86 -21.50 11.76
CA VAL A 829 -10.45 -21.16 13.14
C VAL A 829 -11.36 -21.81 14.17
N SER A 830 -12.68 -21.82 13.94
CA SER A 830 -13.63 -22.47 14.86
C SER A 830 -13.36 -23.98 14.99
N THR A 831 -13.01 -24.66 13.89
CA THR A 831 -12.61 -26.06 13.89
C THR A 831 -11.31 -26.28 14.66
N LEU A 832 -10.32 -25.39 14.48
CA LEU A 832 -9.05 -25.43 15.23
C LEU A 832 -9.26 -25.27 16.74
N ILE A 833 -10.09 -24.31 17.16
CA ILE A 833 -10.42 -24.08 18.57
C ILE A 833 -11.11 -25.32 19.17
N GLY A 834 -12.03 -25.94 18.42
CA GLY A 834 -12.67 -27.20 18.82
C GLY A 834 -11.65 -28.30 19.11
N GLY A 835 -10.70 -28.51 18.18
CA GLY A 835 -9.63 -29.50 18.35
C GLY A 835 -8.68 -29.20 19.51
N LEU A 836 -8.33 -27.93 19.75
CA LEU A 836 -7.48 -27.53 20.89
C LEU A 836 -8.20 -27.69 22.25
N ALA A 837 -9.50 -27.38 22.31
CA ALA A 837 -10.30 -27.52 23.53
C ALA A 837 -10.43 -28.98 23.95
N GLU A 838 -10.63 -29.90 23.00
CA GLU A 838 -10.71 -31.36 23.24
C GLU A 838 -9.41 -31.93 23.87
N GLN A 839 -8.25 -31.35 23.55
CA GLN A 839 -6.95 -31.82 24.05
C GLN A 839 -6.51 -31.17 25.37
N SER A 840 -6.96 -29.94 25.66
CA SER A 840 -6.56 -29.20 26.87
C SER A 840 -7.00 -29.88 28.19
N ALA A 841 -8.00 -30.76 28.15
CA ALA A 841 -8.45 -31.55 29.30
C ALA A 841 -7.56 -32.79 29.59
N VAL A 842 -6.70 -33.22 28.65
CA VAL A 842 -5.96 -34.49 28.72
C VAL A 842 -4.49 -34.31 29.14
N PHE A 843 -3.89 -33.13 28.96
CA PHE A 843 -2.44 -32.90 29.14
C PHE A 843 -2.02 -32.09 30.38
N ALA A 844 -2.88 -31.95 31.39
CA ALA A 844 -2.62 -31.14 32.57
C ALA A 844 -1.47 -31.63 33.50
N VAL A 845 -0.74 -32.70 33.17
CA VAL A 845 0.31 -33.23 34.07
C VAL A 845 1.54 -33.71 33.27
N ARG A 846 2.63 -32.92 33.38
CA ARG A 846 4.05 -33.32 33.27
C ARG A 846 4.75 -33.20 31.89
N ASP A 847 5.85 -32.44 31.88
CA ASP A 847 6.97 -32.40 30.90
C ASP A 847 6.96 -31.45 29.68
N LEU A 848 6.42 -30.22 29.80
CA LEU A 848 6.59 -29.15 28.80
C LEU A 848 7.71 -28.13 29.12
N GLY A 849 8.59 -28.43 30.07
CA GLY A 849 9.58 -27.48 30.61
C GLY A 849 11.01 -27.58 30.10
N ARG A 850 11.38 -28.55 29.23
CA ARG A 850 12.82 -28.77 28.90
C ARG A 850 13.18 -29.13 27.46
N CYS A 851 12.27 -29.08 26.49
CA CYS A 851 12.55 -29.47 25.09
C CYS A 851 11.95 -28.52 24.05
N GLY A 852 12.02 -27.21 24.28
CA GLY A 852 11.33 -26.19 23.48
C GLY A 852 11.95 -25.78 22.14
N LEU A 853 13.01 -26.44 21.62
CA LEU A 853 13.76 -25.92 20.47
C LEU A 853 14.08 -26.91 19.34
N LYS A 854 13.58 -28.16 19.36
CA LYS A 854 13.91 -29.16 18.31
C LYS A 854 12.74 -29.98 17.74
N LEU A 855 11.49 -29.59 17.96
CA LEU A 855 10.32 -30.39 17.54
C LEU A 855 9.30 -29.60 16.70
N GLY A 856 9.77 -28.76 15.78
CA GLY A 856 8.91 -27.99 14.87
C GLY A 856 8.09 -28.82 13.87
N VAL A 857 8.41 -30.10 13.66
CA VAL A 857 7.71 -30.97 12.69
C VAL A 857 7.24 -32.29 13.32
N ARG A 858 8.05 -32.92 14.19
CA ARG A 858 7.74 -34.24 14.77
C ARG A 858 6.80 -34.23 15.98
N GLY A 859 6.79 -33.15 16.75
CA GLY A 859 5.84 -32.99 17.87
C GLY A 859 4.40 -32.80 17.37
N TRP A 860 4.24 -32.12 16.22
CA TRP A 860 2.96 -31.91 15.57
C TRP A 860 2.52 -33.10 14.71
N SER A 861 3.43 -33.86 14.09
CA SER A 861 3.06 -35.08 13.35
C SER A 861 2.50 -36.18 14.27
N ALA A 862 3.05 -36.34 15.47
CA ALA A 862 2.48 -37.23 16.48
C ALA A 862 1.10 -36.77 16.98
N LEU A 863 0.89 -35.45 17.05
CA LEU A 863 -0.37 -34.84 17.48
C LEU A 863 -1.46 -34.87 16.37
N LEU A 864 -1.06 -34.94 15.10
CA LEU A 864 -1.95 -35.07 13.93
C LEU A 864 -2.24 -36.53 13.53
N GLU A 865 -1.35 -37.47 13.85
CA GLU A 865 -1.60 -38.91 13.65
C GLU A 865 -2.60 -39.50 14.66
N GLU A 866 -2.78 -38.88 15.83
CA GLU A 866 -3.68 -39.36 16.90
C GLU A 866 -5.04 -38.65 16.98
N VAL A 867 -5.36 -37.73 16.05
CA VAL A 867 -6.61 -36.95 16.05
C VAL A 867 -7.47 -37.27 14.81
N PRO A 868 -8.46 -38.17 14.91
CA PRO A 868 -9.36 -38.50 13.80
C PRO A 868 -10.29 -37.35 13.38
N SER A 869 -10.47 -36.32 14.22
CA SER A 869 -11.37 -35.17 13.98
C SER A 869 -10.75 -34.04 13.14
N LEU A 870 -9.46 -34.15 12.78
CA LEU A 870 -8.74 -33.22 11.89
C LEU A 870 -8.39 -33.86 10.52
N ARG A 871 -8.94 -35.04 10.22
CA ARG A 871 -9.11 -35.58 8.85
C ARG A 871 -10.50 -35.23 8.35
#